data_AF-A0A3D3HIR5-F1
#
_entry.id   AF-A0A3D3HIR5-F1
#
_cell.length_a   1.000
_cell.length_b   1.000
_cell.length_c   1.000
_cell.angle_alpha   90.00
_cell.angle_beta   90.00
_cell.angle_gamma   90.00
#
_symmetry.space_group_name_H-M   'P 1'
#
loop_
_entity.id
_entity.type
_entity.pdbx_description
1 polymer ?
#
loop_
_entity_poly.entity_id
_entity_poly.type
_entity_poly.pdbx_seq_one_letter_code
_entity_poly.pdbx_strand_id
1 'polypeptide(L)'
;MAKDKKKGFFSWLGFGRKDDENQSQENQEQQAEQARLAEEQAQHDAEIAEQARLAQEQAQHDAEIAEQARLAQEQAQRDAQIAEQARLTEELARRDAQIAELTRLAQEQARRDAEIAEQARLAEEQAQRDAEMAEQARLAEEQARSDAQAAEQQRFAQEQARRNAEISEQQRLAEEKRLAQEQAAEQQRAEEEQRQAKEQVLRDAQALKQQRLAEEQRIAQEQAAAQQRAEEEQRQAKEQALRDAQALKQQRLAEEQRLAQEQAAEQQRAEEEQRQAKEQALRDAQIAKEQRIAEDQRLAQKQAAEQQRAEEAQRLVREQALRDAEAARQQRIAEDARLAQVAEQQRQAEEQARHDAEIAEQVRLAEEQARRDAEMAEQARLAEEQRLAEEEEAQRLAQAQADAEDAQEIESESPAPADTQEKPAKEGFFARLKRSLVRTRENIGSGFFSIFRGKKIDDDLFEELEEQLLVADVGVETTRKIITSLTQHASRRDLKDAEALFTKLREEMGDILATVDKPLVIEDKKPYVILMVGVNGVGKTTTIGKMARQYQAQGKSVMLAAGDTFRAAAVEQLQVWGERNNISVVGQHTGADPASVIFDAIQSAKAKGVDVLIADTAGRLQNKAHLMEELKKIVRVMKKLDEDAPHEIMLTLDASTGQNAVSQARLFNEAVGLTGLTLTKLDGTAKGGVIFAIADQFGIPIRYIGVGEGIDDLRPFKADDFIEALFARED
;
A
#
# COMPACT_ATOMS: atom_id res chain seq x y z
N MET A 1 -126.49 108.73 -39.18
CA MET A 1 -126.66 110.10 -38.64
C MET A 1 -126.08 111.06 -39.68
N ALA A 2 -126.88 111.98 -40.22
CA ALA A 2 -126.83 113.42 -39.89
C ALA A 2 -125.64 114.15 -40.57
N LYS A 3 -125.82 115.14 -41.45
CA LYS A 3 -127.02 115.95 -41.71
C LYS A 3 -127.16 116.44 -43.16
N ASP A 4 -128.39 116.29 -43.64
CA ASP A 4 -129.05 117.00 -44.74
C ASP A 4 -129.44 118.45 -44.32
N LYS A 5 -129.61 119.39 -45.27
CA LYS A 5 -130.46 120.63 -45.25
C LYS A 5 -130.37 121.60 -44.02
N LYS A 6 -130.71 122.91 -44.00
CA LYS A 6 -131.46 123.95 -44.78
C LYS A 6 -131.17 125.31 -44.06
N LYS A 7 -131.45 126.56 -44.50
CA LYS A 7 -131.90 127.24 -45.74
C LYS A 7 -131.69 128.77 -45.54
N GLY A 8 -131.53 129.58 -46.59
CA GLY A 8 -131.94 131.01 -46.59
C GLY A 8 -133.45 131.15 -46.86
N PHE A 9 -134.12 132.30 -46.99
CA PHE A 9 -133.78 133.73 -46.99
C PHE A 9 -135.13 134.51 -46.96
N PHE A 10 -135.19 135.80 -46.62
CA PHE A 10 -136.30 136.70 -47.02
C PHE A 10 -135.79 138.14 -47.13
N SER A 11 -136.33 138.92 -48.09
CA SER A 11 -135.89 140.28 -48.39
C SER A 11 -137.06 141.28 -48.43
N TRP A 12 -136.90 142.36 -47.66
CA TRP A 12 -137.49 143.72 -47.79
C TRP A 12 -139.02 143.93 -47.77
N LEU A 13 -139.43 145.18 -47.52
CA LEU A 13 -140.72 145.56 -46.88
C LEU A 13 -141.92 145.79 -47.85
N GLY A 14 -143.12 145.38 -47.42
CA GLY A 14 -144.29 146.30 -47.40
C GLY A 14 -145.50 146.09 -48.34
N PHE A 15 -146.43 145.17 -47.98
CA PHE A 15 -147.91 145.21 -48.19
C PHE A 15 -148.58 145.38 -49.59
N GLY A 16 -149.38 144.39 -50.04
CA GLY A 16 -150.48 144.61 -51.03
C GLY A 16 -151.00 143.41 -51.87
N ARG A 17 -152.09 142.75 -51.44
CA ARG A 17 -152.97 141.69 -52.06
C ARG A 17 -152.96 141.34 -53.59
N LYS A 18 -153.05 140.00 -53.83
CA LYS A 18 -153.92 139.18 -54.74
C LYS A 18 -153.49 138.67 -56.16
N ASP A 19 -153.57 137.32 -56.29
CA ASP A 19 -154.05 136.39 -57.36
C ASP A 19 -153.57 136.46 -58.85
N ASP A 20 -153.54 135.38 -59.67
CA ASP A 20 -153.06 133.97 -59.56
C ASP A 20 -152.98 133.31 -61.00
N GLU A 21 -152.50 132.05 -61.10
CA GLU A 21 -152.55 131.07 -62.24
C GLU A 21 -151.67 131.27 -63.52
N ASN A 22 -150.49 130.60 -63.61
CA ASN A 22 -149.97 129.98 -64.87
C ASN A 22 -148.75 129.01 -64.73
N GLN A 23 -148.48 128.39 -63.56
CA GLN A 23 -147.11 127.97 -63.17
C GLN A 23 -146.76 126.45 -63.19
N SER A 24 -147.56 125.59 -63.82
CA SER A 24 -147.53 124.14 -63.54
C SER A 24 -146.69 123.23 -64.46
N GLN A 25 -146.14 123.72 -65.58
CA GLN A 25 -145.42 122.85 -66.55
C GLN A 25 -143.89 122.84 -66.40
N GLU A 26 -143.21 123.96 -66.13
CA GLU A 26 -141.72 124.02 -66.08
C GLU A 26 -141.10 123.24 -64.91
N ASN A 27 -141.87 122.97 -63.84
CA ASN A 27 -141.36 122.34 -62.61
C ASN A 27 -141.07 120.83 -62.74
N GLN A 28 -141.57 120.14 -63.78
CA GLN A 28 -141.35 118.70 -63.95
C GLN A 28 -140.03 118.38 -64.69
N GLU A 29 -139.62 119.20 -65.66
CA GLU A 29 -138.40 118.94 -66.44
C GLU A 29 -137.13 119.15 -65.60
N GLN A 30 -137.07 120.22 -64.79
CA GLN A 30 -135.90 120.52 -63.96
C GLN A 30 -135.60 119.44 -62.89
N GLN A 31 -136.62 118.74 -62.40
CA GLN A 31 -136.43 117.64 -61.44
C GLN A 31 -135.89 116.36 -62.12
N ALA A 32 -136.27 116.11 -63.37
CA ALA A 32 -135.77 114.97 -64.14
C ALA A 32 -134.29 115.15 -64.53
N GLU A 33 -133.87 116.38 -64.86
CA GLU A 33 -132.48 116.69 -65.22
C GLU A 33 -131.53 116.58 -64.01
N GLN A 34 -131.93 117.08 -62.83
CA GLN A 34 -131.14 116.91 -61.61
C GLN A 34 -131.00 115.44 -61.18
N ALA A 35 -132.02 114.61 -61.41
CA ALA A 35 -131.96 113.19 -61.10
C ALA A 35 -130.93 112.47 -61.99
N ARG A 36 -130.89 112.77 -63.29
CA ARG A 36 -129.88 112.21 -64.22
C ARG A 36 -128.45 112.56 -63.83
N LEU A 37 -128.18 113.84 -63.54
CA LEU A 37 -126.84 114.30 -63.16
C LEU A 37 -126.34 113.63 -61.87
N ALA A 38 -127.23 113.42 -60.89
CA ALA A 38 -126.89 112.70 -59.66
C ALA A 38 -126.62 111.19 -59.91
N GLU A 39 -127.34 110.57 -60.85
CA GLU A 39 -127.14 109.17 -61.23
C GLU A 39 -125.83 108.98 -62.01
N GLU A 40 -125.52 109.87 -62.95
CA GLU A 40 -124.28 109.89 -63.74
C GLU A 40 -123.05 110.15 -62.85
N GLN A 41 -123.17 111.04 -61.87
CA GLN A 41 -122.11 111.31 -60.90
C GLN A 41 -121.89 110.13 -59.93
N ALA A 42 -122.97 109.45 -59.51
CA ALA A 42 -122.86 108.22 -58.70
C ALA A 42 -122.27 107.04 -59.49
N GLN A 43 -122.52 106.95 -60.79
CA GLN A 43 -121.87 105.96 -61.67
C GLN A 43 -120.37 106.25 -61.81
N HIS A 44 -119.98 107.51 -62.01
CA HIS A 44 -118.56 107.87 -62.11
C HIS A 44 -117.78 107.64 -60.80
N ASP A 45 -118.36 108.00 -59.64
CA ASP A 45 -117.78 107.70 -58.33
C ASP A 45 -117.66 106.18 -58.09
N ALA A 46 -118.59 105.38 -58.61
CA ALA A 46 -118.53 103.91 -58.55
C ALA A 46 -117.43 103.32 -59.46
N GLU A 47 -117.25 103.84 -60.68
CA GLU A 47 -116.13 103.45 -61.55
C GLU A 47 -114.77 103.77 -60.94
N ILE A 48 -114.61 104.95 -60.31
CA ILE A 48 -113.38 105.32 -59.61
C ILE A 48 -113.14 104.39 -58.41
N ALA A 49 -114.18 104.03 -57.67
CA ALA A 49 -114.08 103.07 -56.56
C ALA A 49 -113.72 101.65 -57.05
N GLU A 50 -114.24 101.22 -58.20
CA GLU A 50 -113.89 99.93 -58.82
C GLU A 50 -112.44 99.93 -59.33
N GLN A 51 -111.99 100.99 -60.03
CA GLN A 51 -110.59 101.13 -60.44
C GLN A 51 -109.64 101.16 -59.24
N ALA A 52 -110.00 101.86 -58.16
CA ALA A 52 -109.22 101.85 -56.92
C ALA A 52 -109.15 100.46 -56.28
N ARG A 53 -110.24 99.69 -56.31
CA ARG A 53 -110.26 98.31 -55.81
C ARG A 53 -109.40 97.37 -56.66
N LEU A 54 -109.49 97.46 -57.99
CA LEU A 54 -108.66 96.69 -58.92
C LEU A 54 -107.17 97.03 -58.78
N ALA A 55 -106.83 98.32 -58.63
CA ALA A 55 -105.45 98.74 -58.35
C ALA A 55 -104.94 98.22 -56.99
N GLN A 56 -105.81 98.14 -55.98
CA GLN A 56 -105.46 97.56 -54.68
C GLN A 56 -105.30 96.03 -54.74
N GLU A 57 -106.19 95.32 -55.45
CA GLU A 57 -106.09 93.88 -55.72
C GLU A 57 -104.80 93.55 -56.49
N GLN A 58 -104.46 94.36 -57.50
CA GLN A 58 -103.22 94.18 -58.27
C GLN A 58 -101.96 94.49 -57.44
N ALA A 59 -101.97 95.55 -56.63
CA ALA A 59 -100.87 95.83 -55.70
C ALA A 59 -100.70 94.74 -54.61
N GLN A 60 -101.79 94.11 -54.18
CA GLN A 60 -101.74 92.94 -53.30
C GLN A 60 -101.13 91.72 -54.02
N HIS A 61 -101.56 91.44 -55.25
CA HIS A 61 -101.02 90.34 -56.05
C HIS A 61 -99.52 90.52 -56.34
N ASP A 62 -99.09 91.73 -56.71
CA ASP A 62 -97.67 92.05 -56.94
C ASP A 62 -96.85 91.92 -55.65
N ALA A 63 -97.42 92.29 -54.49
CA ALA A 63 -96.78 92.09 -53.18
C ALA A 63 -96.66 90.61 -52.81
N GLU A 64 -97.68 89.78 -53.08
CA GLU A 64 -97.61 88.32 -52.88
C GLU A 64 -96.55 87.68 -53.79
N ILE A 65 -96.45 88.09 -55.06
CA ILE A 65 -95.40 87.62 -55.97
C ILE A 65 -94.01 88.03 -55.45
N ALA A 66 -93.85 89.26 -54.96
CA ALA A 66 -92.60 89.73 -54.39
C ALA A 66 -92.22 88.97 -53.10
N GLU A 67 -93.20 88.63 -52.25
CA GLU A 67 -92.96 87.80 -51.06
C GLU A 67 -92.59 86.35 -51.43
N GLN A 68 -93.30 85.73 -52.39
CA GLN A 68 -92.94 84.41 -52.89
C GLN A 68 -91.54 84.39 -53.51
N ALA A 69 -91.17 85.42 -54.28
CA ALA A 69 -89.82 85.56 -54.83
C ALA A 69 -88.75 85.70 -53.73
N ARG A 70 -89.03 86.48 -52.68
CA ARG A 70 -88.13 86.61 -51.51
C ARG A 70 -87.96 85.27 -50.79
N LEU A 71 -89.05 84.54 -50.55
CA LEU A 71 -89.03 83.23 -49.88
C LEU A 71 -88.27 82.19 -50.72
N ALA A 72 -88.47 82.17 -52.04
CA ALA A 72 -87.71 81.31 -52.95
C ALA A 72 -86.21 81.66 -52.95
N GLN A 73 -85.86 82.95 -52.90
CA GLN A 73 -84.46 83.39 -52.80
C GLN A 73 -83.83 83.00 -51.44
N GLU A 74 -84.57 83.14 -50.34
CA GLU A 74 -84.11 82.72 -49.01
C GLU A 74 -83.92 81.20 -48.93
N GLN A 75 -84.85 80.42 -49.51
CA GLN A 75 -84.73 78.97 -49.60
C GLN A 75 -83.51 78.56 -50.44
N ALA A 76 -83.31 79.18 -51.62
CA ALA A 76 -82.13 78.92 -52.45
C ALA A 76 -80.81 79.28 -51.74
N GLN A 77 -80.79 80.32 -50.89
CA GLN A 77 -79.62 80.65 -50.06
C GLN A 77 -79.37 79.60 -48.97
N ARG A 78 -80.42 79.09 -48.31
CA ARG A 78 -80.30 78.01 -47.32
C ARG A 78 -79.82 76.71 -47.96
N ASP A 79 -80.37 76.34 -49.11
CA ASP A 79 -79.96 75.14 -49.86
C ASP A 79 -78.50 75.24 -50.34
N ALA A 80 -78.06 76.44 -50.76
CA ALA A 80 -76.66 76.70 -51.09
C ALA A 80 -75.73 76.56 -49.86
N GLN A 81 -76.12 77.09 -48.69
CA GLN A 81 -75.35 76.94 -47.45
C GLN A 81 -75.27 75.47 -46.99
N ILE A 82 -76.35 74.71 -47.13
CA ILE A 82 -76.37 73.27 -46.82
C ILE A 82 -75.44 72.50 -47.77
N ALA A 83 -75.46 72.83 -49.07
CA ALA A 83 -74.56 72.23 -50.05
C ALA A 83 -73.09 72.58 -49.78
N GLU A 84 -72.79 73.81 -49.36
CA GLU A 84 -71.44 74.24 -48.96
C GLU A 84 -70.95 73.50 -47.70
N GLN A 85 -71.79 73.39 -46.67
CA GLN A 85 -71.48 72.62 -45.45
C GLN A 85 -71.28 71.12 -45.74
N ALA A 86 -72.12 70.53 -46.59
CA ALA A 86 -71.95 69.14 -47.02
C ALA A 86 -70.61 68.93 -47.74
N ARG A 87 -70.24 69.84 -48.65
CA ARG A 87 -68.96 69.80 -49.38
C ARG A 87 -67.76 69.95 -48.45
N LEU A 88 -67.80 70.86 -47.48
CA LEU A 88 -66.74 71.03 -46.47
C LEU A 88 -66.61 69.79 -45.58
N THR A 89 -67.73 69.15 -45.21
CA THR A 89 -67.73 67.91 -44.42
C THR A 89 -67.13 66.75 -45.21
N GLU A 90 -67.42 66.65 -46.51
CA GLU A 90 -66.80 65.67 -47.39
C GLU A 90 -65.30 65.92 -47.58
N GLU A 91 -64.87 67.18 -47.72
CA GLU A 91 -63.45 67.55 -47.82
C GLU A 91 -62.68 67.20 -46.53
N LEU A 92 -63.27 67.43 -45.35
CA LEU A 92 -62.70 67.01 -44.07
C LEU A 92 -62.61 65.48 -43.97
N ALA A 93 -63.67 64.74 -44.28
CA ALA A 93 -63.67 63.28 -44.26
C ALA A 93 -62.60 62.69 -45.22
N ARG A 94 -62.38 63.31 -46.39
CA ARG A 94 -61.31 62.95 -47.32
C ARG A 94 -59.92 63.23 -46.75
N ARG A 95 -59.71 64.36 -46.05
CA ARG A 95 -58.43 64.66 -45.36
C ARG A 95 -58.16 63.67 -44.22
N ASP A 96 -59.16 63.37 -43.40
CA ASP A 96 -59.03 62.43 -42.28
C ASP A 96 -58.70 61.01 -42.79
N ALA A 97 -59.32 60.59 -43.90
CA ALA A 97 -58.99 59.33 -44.57
C ALA A 97 -57.53 59.30 -45.10
N GLN A 98 -57.05 60.40 -45.69
CA GLN A 98 -55.64 60.52 -46.13
C GLN A 98 -54.66 60.48 -44.96
N ILE A 99 -54.98 61.14 -43.84
CA ILE A 99 -54.15 61.13 -42.62
C ILE A 99 -54.11 59.71 -42.01
N ALA A 100 -55.24 59.00 -41.99
CA ALA A 100 -55.31 57.61 -41.55
C ALA A 100 -54.48 56.68 -42.45
N GLU A 101 -54.52 56.86 -43.77
CA GLU A 101 -53.71 56.09 -44.72
C GLU A 101 -52.20 56.36 -44.54
N LEU A 102 -51.79 57.62 -44.44
CA LEU A 102 -50.40 58.00 -44.17
C LEU A 102 -49.90 57.45 -42.83
N THR A 103 -50.75 57.46 -41.80
CA THR A 103 -50.43 56.89 -40.48
C THR A 103 -50.24 55.37 -40.56
N ARG A 104 -51.10 54.67 -41.31
CA ARG A 104 -50.96 53.23 -41.56
C ARG A 104 -49.66 52.90 -42.29
N LEU A 105 -49.32 53.65 -43.34
CA LEU A 105 -48.09 53.46 -44.11
C LEU A 105 -46.84 53.74 -43.26
N ALA A 106 -46.85 54.79 -42.44
CA ALA A 106 -45.77 55.08 -41.49
C ALA A 106 -45.60 53.98 -40.43
N GLN A 107 -46.70 53.42 -39.90
CA GLN A 107 -46.65 52.28 -38.98
C GLN A 107 -46.15 50.99 -39.65
N GLU A 108 -46.53 50.74 -40.91
CA GLU A 108 -46.06 49.59 -41.68
C GLU A 108 -44.57 49.70 -42.00
N GLN A 109 -44.09 50.90 -42.34
CA GLN A 109 -42.67 51.16 -42.57
C GLN A 109 -41.85 51.02 -41.27
N ALA A 110 -42.31 51.60 -40.16
CA ALA A 110 -41.63 51.47 -38.87
C ALA A 110 -41.54 50.01 -38.38
N ARG A 111 -42.50 49.15 -38.73
CA ARG A 111 -42.41 47.70 -38.46
C ARG A 111 -41.32 47.02 -39.30
N ARG A 112 -41.26 47.30 -40.61
CA ARG A 112 -40.23 46.74 -41.49
C ARG A 112 -38.83 47.20 -41.07
N ASP A 113 -38.68 48.48 -40.70
CA ASP A 113 -37.41 49.02 -40.22
C ASP A 113 -36.98 48.36 -38.90
N ALA A 114 -37.92 48.04 -38.01
CA ALA A 114 -37.66 47.29 -36.77
C ALA A 114 -37.29 45.81 -37.04
N GLU A 115 -37.98 45.14 -37.96
CA GLU A 115 -37.67 43.76 -38.38
C GLU A 115 -36.26 43.68 -39.00
N ILE A 116 -35.88 44.66 -39.83
CA ILE A 116 -34.53 44.76 -40.41
C ILE A 116 -33.47 45.00 -39.32
N ALA A 117 -33.74 45.87 -38.36
CA ALA A 117 -32.84 46.12 -37.24
C ALA A 117 -32.66 44.89 -36.33
N GLU A 118 -33.71 44.12 -36.09
CA GLU A 118 -33.63 42.86 -35.34
C GLU A 118 -32.84 41.78 -36.09
N GLN A 119 -33.06 41.64 -37.40
CA GLN A 119 -32.26 40.72 -38.24
C GLN A 119 -30.78 41.12 -38.29
N ALA A 120 -30.47 42.42 -38.38
CA ALA A 120 -29.10 42.91 -38.34
C ALA A 120 -28.41 42.60 -37.00
N ARG A 121 -29.10 42.83 -35.87
CA ARG A 121 -28.58 42.49 -34.53
C ARG A 121 -28.32 40.99 -34.37
N LEU A 122 -29.23 40.14 -34.85
CA LEU A 122 -29.06 38.67 -34.77
C LEU A 122 -27.90 38.18 -35.66
N ALA A 123 -27.69 38.79 -36.83
CA ALA A 123 -26.55 38.51 -37.69
C ALA A 123 -25.22 38.96 -37.05
N GLU A 124 -25.21 40.10 -36.37
CA GLU A 124 -24.04 40.59 -35.62
C GLU A 124 -23.70 39.70 -34.42
N GLU A 125 -24.71 39.28 -33.64
CA GLU A 125 -24.55 38.35 -32.51
C GLU A 125 -24.02 36.98 -32.97
N GLN A 126 -24.50 36.48 -34.12
CA GLN A 126 -23.99 35.24 -34.71
C GLN A 126 -22.54 35.39 -35.20
N ALA A 127 -22.21 36.49 -35.88
CA ALA A 127 -20.85 36.76 -36.34
C ALA A 127 -19.85 36.92 -35.18
N GLN A 128 -20.28 37.49 -34.05
CA GLN A 128 -19.48 37.56 -32.82
C GLN A 128 -19.21 36.16 -32.25
N ARG A 129 -20.22 35.30 -32.13
CA ARG A 129 -20.04 33.91 -31.68
C ARG A 129 -19.14 33.09 -32.59
N ASP A 130 -19.30 33.22 -33.91
CA ASP A 130 -18.49 32.51 -34.89
C ASP A 130 -17.02 32.98 -34.84
N ALA A 131 -16.78 34.26 -34.55
CA ALA A 131 -15.44 34.81 -34.30
C ALA A 131 -14.83 34.32 -32.98
N GLU A 132 -15.58 34.33 -31.87
CA GLU A 132 -15.15 33.80 -30.57
C GLU A 132 -14.78 32.31 -30.66
N MET A 133 -15.58 31.50 -31.36
CA MET A 133 -15.31 30.09 -31.60
C MET A 133 -14.05 29.87 -32.46
N ALA A 134 -13.82 30.69 -33.47
CA ALA A 134 -12.61 30.64 -34.29
C ALA A 134 -11.35 31.04 -33.50
N GLU A 135 -11.45 32.03 -32.62
CA GLU A 135 -10.37 32.44 -31.72
C GLU A 135 -10.04 31.36 -30.68
N GLN A 136 -11.05 30.76 -30.05
CA GLN A 136 -10.87 29.61 -29.14
C GLN A 136 -10.23 28.41 -29.84
N ALA A 137 -10.63 28.09 -31.07
CA ALA A 137 -10.02 27.02 -31.86
C ALA A 137 -8.54 27.29 -32.15
N ARG A 138 -8.18 28.53 -32.51
CA ARG A 138 -6.79 28.94 -32.74
C ARG A 138 -5.94 28.80 -31.48
N LEU A 139 -6.42 29.28 -30.34
CA LEU A 139 -5.73 29.19 -29.05
C LEU A 139 -5.52 27.73 -28.61
N ALA A 140 -6.50 26.85 -28.86
CA ALA A 140 -6.37 25.43 -28.57
C ALA A 140 -5.32 24.72 -29.44
N GLU A 141 -5.20 25.10 -30.72
CA GLU A 141 -4.18 24.57 -31.64
C GLU A 141 -2.77 25.06 -31.27
N GLU A 142 -2.64 26.30 -30.83
CA GLU A 142 -1.40 26.92 -30.36
C GLU A 142 -0.89 26.27 -29.05
N GLN A 143 -1.78 26.06 -28.07
CA GLN A 143 -1.47 25.31 -26.85
C GLN A 143 -1.01 23.87 -27.16
N ALA A 144 -1.70 23.17 -28.07
CA ALA A 144 -1.34 21.80 -28.44
C ALA A 144 0.05 21.68 -29.10
N ARG A 145 0.51 22.72 -29.82
CA ARG A 145 1.88 22.79 -30.34
C ARG A 145 2.91 23.02 -29.22
N SER A 146 2.63 23.93 -28.29
CA SER A 146 3.50 24.20 -27.14
C SER A 146 3.69 22.96 -26.27
N ASP A 147 2.60 22.27 -25.93
CA ASP A 147 2.62 21.03 -25.13
C ASP A 147 3.42 19.92 -25.84
N ALA A 148 3.32 19.82 -27.17
CA ALA A 148 4.09 18.85 -27.96
C ALA A 148 5.60 19.15 -27.93
N GLN A 149 6.01 20.42 -28.10
CA GLN A 149 7.41 20.82 -28.02
C GLN A 149 8.00 20.60 -26.61
N ALA A 150 7.24 20.92 -25.56
CA ALA A 150 7.64 20.64 -24.18
C ALA A 150 7.84 19.12 -23.94
N ALA A 151 6.95 18.28 -24.49
CA ALA A 151 7.06 16.83 -24.40
C ALA A 151 8.30 16.28 -25.14
N GLU A 152 8.68 16.84 -26.29
CA GLU A 152 9.91 16.46 -27.00
C GLU A 152 11.17 16.85 -26.22
N GLN A 153 11.21 18.06 -25.64
CA GLN A 153 12.33 18.49 -24.79
C GLN A 153 12.47 17.61 -23.54
N GLN A 154 11.35 17.24 -22.89
CA GLN A 154 11.37 16.31 -21.76
C GLN A 154 11.88 14.92 -22.16
N ARG A 155 11.48 14.38 -23.33
CA ARG A 155 12.01 13.10 -23.83
C ARG A 155 13.52 13.15 -24.06
N PHE A 156 14.03 14.23 -24.67
CA PHE A 156 15.47 14.41 -24.87
C PHE A 156 16.24 14.50 -23.54
N ALA A 157 15.72 15.24 -22.56
CA ALA A 157 16.30 15.33 -21.22
C ALA A 157 16.30 13.98 -20.49
N GLN A 158 15.20 13.21 -20.58
CA GLN A 158 15.11 11.86 -20.01
C GLN A 158 16.07 10.87 -20.68
N GLU A 159 16.25 10.94 -22.02
CA GLU A 159 17.21 10.08 -22.72
C GLU A 159 18.66 10.40 -22.31
N GLN A 160 19.01 11.68 -22.13
CA GLN A 160 20.32 12.08 -21.61
C GLN A 160 20.53 11.62 -20.15
N ALA A 161 19.53 11.83 -19.28
CA ALA A 161 19.59 11.37 -17.90
C ALA A 161 19.78 9.84 -17.83
N ARG A 162 19.08 9.09 -18.69
CA ARG A 162 19.21 7.64 -18.81
C ARG A 162 20.61 7.22 -19.28
N ARG A 163 21.17 7.83 -20.33
CA ARG A 163 22.56 7.53 -20.76
C ARG A 163 23.57 7.82 -19.66
N ASN A 164 23.41 8.92 -18.93
CA ASN A 164 24.30 9.27 -17.81
C ASN A 164 24.20 8.25 -16.66
N ALA A 165 22.98 7.77 -16.36
CA ALA A 165 22.76 6.70 -15.40
C ALA A 165 23.38 5.35 -15.86
N GLU A 166 23.18 4.96 -17.12
CA GLU A 166 23.77 3.73 -17.69
C GLU A 166 25.32 3.78 -17.68
N ILE A 167 25.93 4.94 -17.94
CA ILE A 167 27.39 5.14 -17.82
C ILE A 167 27.84 5.02 -16.36
N SER A 168 27.11 5.63 -15.42
CA SER A 168 27.44 5.56 -13.98
C SER A 168 27.31 4.13 -13.44
N GLU A 169 26.28 3.39 -13.85
CA GLU A 169 26.09 1.99 -13.47
C GLU A 169 27.19 1.09 -14.05
N GLN A 170 27.59 1.29 -15.32
CA GLN A 170 28.72 0.57 -15.91
C GLN A 170 30.05 0.84 -15.18
N GLN A 171 30.31 2.09 -14.76
CA GLN A 171 31.48 2.43 -13.95
C GLN A 171 31.45 1.72 -12.60
N ARG A 172 30.29 1.74 -11.92
CA ARG A 172 30.12 1.08 -10.62
C ARG A 172 30.30 -0.45 -10.71
N LEU A 173 29.74 -1.08 -11.74
CA LEU A 173 29.90 -2.51 -12.01
C LEU A 173 31.35 -2.88 -12.40
N ALA A 174 32.08 -1.97 -13.04
CA ALA A 174 33.51 -2.17 -13.34
C ALA A 174 34.37 -2.08 -12.07
N GLU A 175 34.07 -1.14 -11.18
CA GLU A 175 34.76 -1.00 -9.89
C GLU A 175 34.45 -2.16 -8.93
N GLU A 176 33.19 -2.59 -8.86
CA GLU A 176 32.76 -3.77 -8.10
C GLU A 176 33.44 -5.05 -8.59
N LYS A 177 33.57 -5.24 -9.91
CA LYS A 177 34.35 -6.34 -10.49
C LYS A 177 35.84 -6.25 -10.17
N ARG A 178 36.42 -5.04 -10.13
CA ARG A 178 37.84 -4.85 -9.75
C ARG A 178 38.06 -5.25 -8.29
N LEU A 179 37.21 -4.78 -7.38
CA LEU A 179 37.25 -5.12 -5.95
C LEU A 179 37.06 -6.63 -5.72
N ALA A 180 36.13 -7.27 -6.44
CA ALA A 180 35.92 -8.72 -6.36
C ALA A 180 37.13 -9.51 -6.88
N GLN A 181 37.81 -9.04 -7.94
CA GLN A 181 39.04 -9.66 -8.44
C GLN A 181 40.21 -9.49 -7.46
N GLU A 182 40.31 -8.34 -6.80
CA GLU A 182 41.34 -8.05 -5.79
C GLU A 182 41.15 -8.94 -4.54
N GLN A 183 39.91 -9.04 -4.02
CA GLN A 183 39.56 -9.93 -2.92
C GLN A 183 39.78 -11.41 -3.27
N ALA A 184 39.44 -11.84 -4.50
CA ALA A 184 39.71 -13.21 -4.94
C ALA A 184 41.23 -13.51 -5.03
N ALA A 185 42.04 -12.53 -5.45
CA ALA A 185 43.49 -12.67 -5.48
C ALA A 185 44.11 -12.70 -4.06
N GLU A 186 43.58 -11.94 -3.10
CA GLU A 186 43.98 -12.02 -1.70
C GLU A 186 43.61 -13.37 -1.06
N GLN A 187 42.40 -13.88 -1.32
CA GLN A 187 41.98 -15.21 -0.86
C GLN A 187 42.88 -16.31 -1.41
N GLN A 188 43.22 -16.28 -2.71
CA GLN A 188 44.14 -17.26 -3.31
C GLN A 188 45.53 -17.21 -2.69
N ARG A 189 46.07 -16.02 -2.37
CA ARG A 189 47.35 -15.89 -1.65
C ARG A 189 47.27 -16.47 -0.24
N ALA A 190 46.20 -16.18 0.50
CA ALA A 190 46.00 -16.71 1.85
C ALA A 190 45.84 -18.25 1.86
N GLU A 191 45.17 -18.83 0.86
CA GLU A 191 45.09 -20.28 0.68
C GLU A 191 46.44 -20.91 0.33
N GLU A 192 47.23 -20.24 -0.53
CA GLU A 192 48.56 -20.70 -0.91
C GLU A 192 49.54 -20.64 0.29
N GLU A 193 49.52 -19.56 1.08
CA GLU A 193 50.28 -19.45 2.33
C GLU A 193 49.87 -20.52 3.35
N GLN A 194 48.57 -20.76 3.56
CA GLN A 194 48.10 -21.85 4.42
C GLN A 194 48.53 -23.23 3.93
N ARG A 195 48.55 -23.45 2.61
CA ARG A 195 49.02 -24.70 2.01
C ARG A 195 50.52 -24.89 2.20
N GLN A 196 51.32 -23.85 1.99
CA GLN A 196 52.77 -23.87 2.26
C GLN A 196 53.05 -24.11 3.74
N ALA A 197 52.33 -23.46 4.66
CA ALA A 197 52.44 -23.71 6.10
C ALA A 197 52.09 -25.16 6.48
N LYS A 198 51.04 -25.74 5.90
CA LYS A 198 50.68 -27.16 6.10
C LYS A 198 51.75 -28.12 5.56
N GLU A 199 52.34 -27.84 4.40
CA GLU A 199 53.48 -28.62 3.89
C GLU A 199 54.73 -28.50 4.78
N GLN A 200 55.02 -27.30 5.30
CA GLN A 200 56.13 -27.05 6.22
C GLN A 200 55.99 -27.90 7.48
N VAL A 201 54.83 -27.83 8.15
CA VAL A 201 54.52 -28.62 9.36
C VAL A 201 54.60 -30.12 9.09
N LEU A 202 54.18 -30.59 7.91
CA LEU A 202 54.28 -32.00 7.54
C LEU A 202 55.74 -32.44 7.35
N ARG A 203 56.59 -31.60 6.72
CA ARG A 203 58.03 -31.87 6.55
C ARG A 203 58.76 -31.88 7.89
N ASP A 204 58.47 -30.92 8.77
CA ASP A 204 59.06 -30.84 10.11
C ASP A 204 58.66 -32.05 10.97
N ALA A 205 57.40 -32.48 10.92
CA ALA A 205 56.94 -33.69 11.58
C ALA A 205 57.60 -34.98 11.03
N GLN A 206 57.85 -35.06 9.72
CA GLN A 206 58.60 -36.16 9.10
C GLN A 206 60.08 -36.16 9.51
N ALA A 207 60.73 -34.99 9.56
CA ALA A 207 62.11 -34.85 10.03
C ALA A 207 62.25 -35.26 11.50
N LEU A 208 61.34 -34.82 12.38
CA LEU A 208 61.32 -35.21 13.79
C LEU A 208 61.11 -36.72 13.94
N LYS A 209 60.25 -37.33 13.12
CA LYS A 209 60.02 -38.78 13.11
C LYS A 209 61.29 -39.55 12.70
N GLN A 210 62.04 -39.07 11.70
CA GLN A 210 63.31 -39.69 11.31
C GLN A 210 64.39 -39.54 12.40
N GLN A 211 64.48 -38.38 13.05
CA GLN A 211 65.42 -38.17 14.17
C GLN A 211 65.14 -39.12 15.33
N ARG A 212 63.88 -39.31 15.73
CA ARG A 212 63.52 -40.26 16.80
C ARG A 212 63.85 -41.71 16.43
N LEU A 213 63.60 -42.11 15.18
CA LEU A 213 63.98 -43.44 14.66
C LEU A 213 65.51 -43.66 14.66
N ALA A 214 66.29 -42.64 14.30
CA ALA A 214 67.75 -42.70 14.34
C ALA A 214 68.28 -42.75 15.78
N GLU A 215 67.66 -42.02 16.72
CA GLU A 215 68.02 -42.05 18.13
C GLU A 215 67.66 -43.39 18.79
N GLU A 216 66.48 -43.95 18.52
CA GLU A 216 66.11 -45.31 18.95
C GLU A 216 67.09 -46.36 18.43
N GLN A 217 67.50 -46.28 17.16
CA GLN A 217 68.51 -47.16 16.58
C GLN A 217 69.88 -47.01 17.25
N ARG A 218 70.31 -45.78 17.57
CA ARG A 218 71.56 -45.53 18.30
C ARG A 218 71.51 -46.13 19.71
N ILE A 219 70.42 -45.91 20.45
CA ILE A 219 70.22 -46.46 21.80
C ILE A 219 70.22 -48.00 21.75
N ALA A 220 69.56 -48.60 20.77
CA ALA A 220 69.57 -50.05 20.58
C ALA A 220 70.98 -50.60 20.27
N GLN A 221 71.78 -49.90 19.46
CA GLN A 221 73.17 -50.27 19.19
C GLN A 221 74.06 -50.14 20.44
N GLU A 222 73.92 -49.08 21.23
CA GLU A 222 74.65 -48.91 22.49
C GLU A 222 74.27 -49.99 23.51
N GLN A 223 72.99 -50.34 23.63
CA GLN A 223 72.52 -51.43 24.49
C GLN A 223 73.04 -52.80 24.04
N ALA A 224 73.04 -53.10 22.74
CA ALA A 224 73.62 -54.33 22.21
C ALA A 224 75.13 -54.42 22.44
N ALA A 225 75.86 -53.32 22.25
CA ALA A 225 77.29 -53.26 22.53
C ALA A 225 77.60 -53.40 24.04
N ALA A 226 76.77 -52.84 24.91
CA ALA A 226 76.88 -53.01 26.36
C ALA A 226 76.61 -54.46 26.80
N GLN A 227 75.60 -55.12 26.21
CA GLN A 227 75.34 -56.54 26.46
C GLN A 227 76.51 -57.43 26.03
N GLN A 228 77.07 -57.21 24.84
CA GLN A 228 78.24 -57.98 24.36
C GLN A 228 79.46 -57.82 25.29
N ARG A 229 79.73 -56.60 25.77
CA ARG A 229 80.80 -56.36 26.75
C ARG A 229 80.54 -57.09 28.07
N ALA A 230 79.29 -57.05 28.58
CA ALA A 230 78.93 -57.76 29.82
C ALA A 230 79.02 -59.28 29.68
N GLU A 231 78.67 -59.85 28.52
CA GLU A 231 78.87 -61.27 28.23
C GLU A 231 80.36 -61.65 28.12
N GLU A 232 81.17 -60.79 27.50
CA GLU A 232 82.61 -61.00 27.39
C GLU A 232 83.31 -60.91 28.76
N GLU A 233 82.96 -59.92 29.59
CA GLU A 233 83.40 -59.81 30.98
C GLU A 233 82.99 -61.03 31.82
N GLN A 234 81.73 -61.50 31.71
CA GLN A 234 81.29 -62.72 32.40
C GLN A 234 82.04 -63.97 31.92
N ARG A 235 82.40 -64.04 30.63
CA ARG A 235 83.18 -65.15 30.06
C ARG A 235 84.61 -65.12 30.56
N GLN A 236 85.25 -63.96 30.59
CA GLN A 236 86.59 -63.76 31.14
C GLN A 236 86.61 -64.08 32.65
N ALA A 237 85.62 -63.62 33.42
CA ALA A 237 85.47 -63.93 34.84
C ALA A 237 85.27 -65.44 35.09
N LYS A 238 84.50 -66.14 34.24
CA LYS A 238 84.37 -67.61 34.31
C LYS A 238 85.66 -68.34 33.98
N GLU A 239 86.41 -67.91 32.97
CA GLU A 239 87.74 -68.49 32.68
C GLU A 239 88.73 -68.25 33.82
N GLN A 240 88.75 -67.05 34.39
CA GLN A 240 89.62 -66.71 35.52
C GLN A 240 89.25 -67.55 36.75
N ALA A 241 87.97 -67.62 37.12
CA ALA A 241 87.51 -68.46 38.23
C ALA A 241 87.82 -69.96 38.01
N LEU A 242 87.81 -70.44 36.75
CA LEU A 242 88.21 -71.82 36.43
C LEU A 242 89.73 -72.03 36.61
N ARG A 243 90.56 -71.07 36.19
CA ARG A 243 92.03 -71.11 36.39
C ARG A 243 92.38 -71.04 37.88
N ASP A 244 91.74 -70.14 38.62
CA ASP A 244 91.92 -69.99 40.07
C ASP A 244 91.47 -71.26 40.81
N ALA A 245 90.35 -71.87 40.43
CA ALA A 245 89.90 -73.15 40.98
C ALA A 245 90.85 -74.31 40.65
N GLN A 246 91.45 -74.33 39.45
CA GLN A 246 92.48 -75.31 39.09
C GLN A 246 93.78 -75.11 39.88
N ALA A 247 94.21 -73.86 40.07
CA ALA A 247 95.36 -73.52 40.91
C ALA A 247 95.13 -73.91 42.38
N LEU A 248 93.95 -73.60 42.95
CA LEU A 248 93.59 -74.01 44.31
C LEU A 248 93.46 -75.54 44.46
N LYS A 249 93.11 -76.25 43.38
CA LYS A 249 93.07 -77.72 43.36
C LYS A 249 94.48 -78.32 43.32
N GLN A 250 95.41 -77.73 42.57
CA GLN A 250 96.81 -78.15 42.58
C GLN A 250 97.51 -77.81 43.89
N GLN A 251 97.26 -76.63 44.47
CA GLN A 251 97.75 -76.27 45.80
C GLN A 251 97.21 -77.25 46.86
N ARG A 252 95.90 -77.54 46.86
CA ARG A 252 95.35 -78.55 47.78
C ARG A 252 95.96 -79.93 47.59
N LEU A 253 96.17 -80.41 46.36
CA LEU A 253 96.85 -81.70 46.11
C LEU A 253 98.31 -81.71 46.61
N ALA A 254 99.03 -80.60 46.47
CA ALA A 254 100.41 -80.47 46.97
C ALA A 254 100.46 -80.35 48.51
N GLU A 255 99.49 -79.64 49.11
CA GLU A 255 99.36 -79.47 50.55
C GLU A 255 98.90 -80.76 51.23
N GLU A 256 97.98 -81.51 50.63
CA GLU A 256 97.50 -82.82 51.07
C GLU A 256 98.63 -83.87 51.02
N GLN A 257 99.50 -83.81 49.99
CA GLN A 257 100.74 -84.61 49.95
C GLN A 257 101.77 -84.20 51.01
N ARG A 258 101.85 -82.91 51.36
CA ARG A 258 102.77 -82.41 52.41
C ARG A 258 102.25 -82.78 53.81
N LEU A 259 100.97 -82.56 54.08
CA LEU A 259 100.29 -82.96 55.32
C LEU A 259 100.29 -84.48 55.52
N ALA A 260 100.20 -85.29 54.47
CA ALA A 260 100.34 -86.75 54.59
C ALA A 260 101.76 -87.18 55.01
N GLN A 261 102.81 -86.43 54.64
CA GLN A 261 104.18 -86.67 55.12
C GLN A 261 104.40 -86.12 56.54
N GLU A 262 103.75 -85.01 56.89
CA GLU A 262 103.87 -84.33 58.18
C GLU A 262 103.09 -85.09 59.28
N GLN A 263 101.87 -85.55 59.00
CA GLN A 263 101.05 -86.36 59.92
C GLN A 263 101.65 -87.74 60.22
N ALA A 264 102.40 -88.33 59.28
CA ALA A 264 103.17 -89.56 59.53
C ALA A 264 104.33 -89.34 60.53
N ALA A 265 104.84 -88.11 60.63
CA ALA A 265 105.87 -87.73 61.60
C ALA A 265 105.29 -87.23 62.94
N GLU A 266 104.12 -86.59 62.94
CA GLU A 266 103.44 -86.13 64.15
C GLU A 266 102.68 -87.23 64.90
N GLN A 267 102.19 -88.29 64.22
CA GLN A 267 101.63 -89.47 64.92
C GLN A 267 102.67 -90.17 65.80
N GLN A 268 103.97 -89.99 65.57
CA GLN A 268 105.04 -90.48 66.44
C GLN A 268 105.37 -89.52 67.62
N ARG A 269 104.78 -88.33 67.67
CA ARG A 269 104.98 -87.32 68.74
C ARG A 269 103.74 -87.11 69.61
N ALA A 270 102.55 -87.26 69.02
CA ALA A 270 101.27 -87.07 69.72
C ALA A 270 100.97 -88.11 70.82
N GLU A 271 101.64 -89.27 70.81
CA GLU A 271 101.58 -90.23 71.93
C GLU A 271 102.28 -89.71 73.20
N GLU A 272 103.20 -88.73 73.08
CA GLU A 272 103.98 -88.21 74.21
C GLU A 272 103.30 -87.02 74.91
N GLU A 273 102.58 -86.16 74.16
CA GLU A 273 101.94 -84.94 74.69
C GLU A 273 100.54 -85.16 75.30
N GLN A 274 99.82 -86.23 74.95
CA GLN A 274 98.55 -86.59 75.64
C GLN A 274 98.72 -86.82 77.16
N ARG A 275 99.97 -86.95 77.63
CA ARG A 275 100.31 -87.10 79.05
C ARG A 275 100.20 -85.79 79.86
N GLN A 276 100.21 -84.61 79.21
CA GLN A 276 100.30 -83.31 79.90
C GLN A 276 98.99 -82.50 79.92
N ALA A 277 98.06 -82.73 78.98
CA ALA A 277 96.81 -81.97 78.89
C ALA A 277 95.79 -82.22 80.03
N LYS A 278 96.09 -83.09 81.00
CA LYS A 278 95.18 -83.47 82.10
C LYS A 278 95.16 -82.49 83.28
N GLU A 279 96.04 -81.49 83.28
CA GLU A 279 96.30 -80.63 84.45
C GLU A 279 95.59 -79.25 84.39
N GLN A 280 95.14 -78.81 83.21
CA GLN A 280 94.65 -77.44 83.00
C GLN A 280 93.12 -77.27 83.09
N ALA A 281 92.36 -78.38 83.13
CA ALA A 281 90.90 -78.39 83.23
C ALA A 281 90.33 -78.06 84.65
N LEU A 282 91.16 -77.51 85.55
CA LEU A 282 90.89 -77.42 87.00
C LEU A 282 90.87 -75.98 87.55
N ARG A 283 90.97 -74.94 86.72
CA ARG A 283 91.12 -73.54 87.19
C ARG A 283 89.91 -72.62 86.94
N ASP A 284 89.11 -72.86 85.91
CA ASP A 284 88.15 -71.84 85.43
C ASP A 284 86.76 -71.93 86.09
N ALA A 285 86.53 -72.91 86.97
CA ALA A 285 85.25 -73.14 87.63
C ALA A 285 84.98 -72.24 88.86
N GLN A 286 85.92 -71.35 89.26
CA GLN A 286 85.94 -70.78 90.61
C GLN A 286 85.55 -69.30 90.72
N ILE A 287 85.40 -68.57 89.61
CA ILE A 287 85.14 -67.10 89.61
C ILE A 287 83.63 -66.77 89.70
N ALA A 288 82.73 -67.73 89.46
CA ALA A 288 81.29 -67.49 89.29
C ALA A 288 80.47 -67.24 90.59
N LYS A 289 81.09 -67.01 91.75
CA LYS A 289 80.38 -67.05 93.06
C LYS A 289 80.21 -65.72 93.80
N GLU A 290 81.02 -64.69 93.55
CA GLU A 290 81.27 -63.67 94.58
C GLU A 290 80.49 -62.33 94.52
N GLN A 291 79.78 -61.98 93.44
CA GLN A 291 79.23 -60.62 93.30
C GLN A 291 77.70 -60.55 93.13
N ARG A 292 76.98 -61.32 93.96
CA ARG A 292 75.53 -61.17 94.23
C ARG A 292 75.19 -60.03 95.21
N ILE A 293 76.02 -58.97 95.26
CA ILE A 293 75.84 -57.81 96.15
C ILE A 293 75.91 -56.50 95.34
N ALA A 294 75.04 -56.40 94.34
CA ALA A 294 74.86 -55.20 93.50
C ALA A 294 73.40 -54.97 93.05
N GLU A 295 72.46 -55.79 93.53
CA GLU A 295 71.08 -55.80 93.05
C GLU A 295 70.19 -54.76 93.77
N ASP A 296 70.49 -54.46 95.03
CA ASP A 296 69.71 -53.52 95.87
C ASP A 296 69.85 -52.04 95.49
N GLN A 297 70.88 -51.64 94.74
CA GLN A 297 71.01 -50.26 94.24
C GLN A 297 70.12 -49.99 93.02
N ARG A 298 69.56 -51.03 92.39
CA ARG A 298 68.80 -50.91 91.12
C ARG A 298 67.36 -50.42 91.31
N LEU A 299 66.84 -50.46 92.54
CA LEU A 299 65.45 -50.09 92.84
C LEU A 299 65.24 -48.57 92.98
N ALA A 300 66.25 -47.83 93.44
CA ALA A 300 66.15 -46.38 93.68
C ALA A 300 66.16 -45.52 92.39
N GLN A 301 66.85 -45.96 91.33
CA GLN A 301 66.91 -45.21 90.06
C GLN A 301 65.59 -45.28 89.25
N LYS A 302 64.72 -46.26 89.54
CA LYS A 302 63.51 -46.49 88.72
C LYS A 302 62.44 -45.42 88.93
N GLN A 303 62.38 -44.79 90.10
CA GLN A 303 61.37 -43.79 90.45
C GLN A 303 61.69 -42.37 89.92
N ALA A 304 62.96 -42.03 89.70
CA ALA A 304 63.34 -40.73 89.14
C ALA A 304 63.04 -40.61 87.63
N ALA A 305 63.09 -41.73 86.90
CA ALA A 305 62.89 -41.75 85.45
C ALA A 305 61.40 -41.64 85.02
N GLU A 306 60.45 -41.88 85.92
CA GLU A 306 59.01 -41.75 85.63
C GLU A 306 58.52 -40.31 85.76
N GLN A 307 59.08 -39.49 86.66
CA GLN A 307 58.68 -38.08 86.81
C GLN A 307 59.12 -37.22 85.61
N GLN A 308 60.34 -37.39 85.10
CA GLN A 308 60.83 -36.60 83.96
C GLN A 308 60.04 -36.85 82.66
N ARG A 309 59.56 -38.09 82.44
CA ARG A 309 58.74 -38.44 81.27
C ARG A 309 57.33 -37.83 81.32
N ALA A 310 56.80 -37.54 82.50
CA ALA A 310 55.49 -36.91 82.66
C ALA A 310 55.52 -35.40 82.32
N GLU A 311 56.59 -34.69 82.66
CA GLU A 311 56.74 -33.27 82.36
C GLU A 311 57.05 -33.01 80.87
N GLU A 312 57.88 -33.86 80.25
CA GLU A 312 58.21 -33.76 78.82
C GLU A 312 56.97 -33.99 77.93
N ALA A 313 56.11 -34.94 78.30
CA ALA A 313 54.83 -35.18 77.62
C ALA A 313 53.87 -33.98 77.70
N GLN A 314 53.77 -33.31 78.86
CA GLN A 314 52.92 -32.12 79.00
C GLN A 314 53.45 -30.90 78.22
N ARG A 315 54.77 -30.80 78.05
CA ARG A 315 55.40 -29.72 77.27
C ARG A 315 55.08 -29.82 75.79
N LEU A 316 55.16 -31.03 75.22
CA LEU A 316 54.82 -31.30 73.81
C LEU A 316 53.35 -31.01 73.48
N VAL A 317 52.40 -31.40 74.34
CA VAL A 317 50.97 -31.09 74.14
C VAL A 317 50.71 -29.58 74.13
N ARG A 318 51.41 -28.82 74.99
CA ARG A 318 51.25 -27.35 75.06
C ARG A 318 51.87 -26.63 73.86
N GLU A 319 52.96 -27.14 73.31
CA GLU A 319 53.60 -26.61 72.11
C GLU A 319 52.75 -26.89 70.85
N GLN A 320 52.15 -28.08 70.77
CA GLN A 320 51.27 -28.46 69.66
C GLN A 320 49.97 -27.63 69.65
N ALA A 321 49.35 -27.42 70.82
CA ALA A 321 48.18 -26.54 70.96
C ALA A 321 48.44 -25.07 70.58
N LEU A 322 49.67 -24.57 70.71
CA LEU A 322 50.05 -23.23 70.26
C LEU A 322 50.21 -23.16 68.73
N ARG A 323 50.78 -24.19 68.10
CA ARG A 323 50.90 -24.27 66.64
C ARG A 323 49.54 -24.38 65.96
N ASP A 324 48.62 -25.17 66.52
CA ASP A 324 47.25 -25.31 66.01
C ASP A 324 46.46 -23.99 66.14
N ALA A 325 46.69 -23.23 67.22
CA ALA A 325 46.10 -21.90 67.39
C ALA A 325 46.66 -20.84 66.43
N GLU A 326 47.97 -20.87 66.11
CA GLU A 326 48.56 -20.00 65.07
C GLU A 326 48.06 -20.37 63.67
N ALA A 327 47.97 -21.67 63.34
CA ALA A 327 47.42 -22.14 62.07
C ALA A 327 45.96 -21.68 61.87
N ALA A 328 45.12 -21.83 62.89
CA ALA A 328 43.73 -21.35 62.86
C ALA A 328 43.64 -19.81 62.71
N ARG A 329 44.60 -19.06 63.27
CA ARG A 329 44.65 -17.59 63.12
C ARG A 329 45.11 -17.18 61.72
N GLN A 330 46.07 -17.88 61.12
CA GLN A 330 46.50 -17.64 59.74
C GLN A 330 45.41 -17.98 58.72
N GLN A 331 44.64 -19.06 58.95
CA GLN A 331 43.51 -19.42 58.10
C GLN A 331 42.42 -18.33 58.10
N ARG A 332 42.06 -17.77 59.26
CA ARG A 332 41.10 -16.66 59.33
C ARG A 332 41.59 -15.39 58.61
N ILE A 333 42.87 -15.04 58.76
CA ILE A 333 43.45 -13.89 58.06
C ILE A 333 43.43 -14.11 56.53
N ALA A 334 43.68 -15.34 56.07
CA ALA A 334 43.60 -15.69 54.65
C ALA A 334 42.15 -15.69 54.13
N GLU A 335 41.18 -16.10 54.95
CA GLU A 335 39.75 -16.09 54.63
C GLU A 335 39.20 -14.65 54.56
N ASP A 336 39.51 -13.80 55.55
CA ASP A 336 39.17 -12.37 55.55
C ASP A 336 39.79 -11.63 54.35
N ALA A 337 41.06 -11.92 54.02
CA ALA A 337 41.72 -11.36 52.85
C ALA A 337 41.06 -11.79 51.52
N ARG A 338 40.59 -13.05 51.44
CA ARG A 338 39.89 -13.58 50.26
C ARG A 338 38.50 -12.98 50.11
N LEU A 339 37.77 -12.79 51.21
CA LEU A 339 36.48 -12.09 51.23
C LEU A 339 36.64 -10.61 50.84
N ALA A 340 37.70 -9.94 51.30
CA ALA A 340 38.03 -8.58 50.88
C ALA A 340 38.32 -8.49 49.37
N GLN A 341 39.08 -9.45 48.81
CA GLN A 341 39.34 -9.53 47.36
C GLN A 341 38.07 -9.72 46.54
N VAL A 342 37.15 -10.59 46.97
CA VAL A 342 35.85 -10.79 46.29
C VAL A 342 35.00 -9.51 46.35
N ALA A 343 34.97 -8.83 47.50
CA ALA A 343 34.25 -7.56 47.66
C ALA A 343 34.89 -6.39 46.89
N GLU A 344 36.19 -6.45 46.57
CA GLU A 344 36.86 -5.49 45.70
C GLU A 344 36.57 -5.77 44.21
N GLN A 345 36.62 -7.05 43.79
CA GLN A 345 36.23 -7.47 42.44
C GLN A 345 34.75 -7.17 42.13
N GLN A 346 33.84 -7.35 43.11
CA GLN A 346 32.43 -6.99 42.95
C GLN A 346 32.24 -5.48 42.78
N ARG A 347 32.98 -4.64 43.53
CA ARG A 347 32.92 -3.18 43.36
C ARG A 347 33.46 -2.73 42.02
N GLN A 348 34.56 -3.32 41.55
CA GLN A 348 35.10 -3.05 40.21
C GLN A 348 34.11 -3.46 39.10
N ALA A 349 33.43 -4.61 39.25
CA ALA A 349 32.40 -5.03 38.30
C ALA A 349 31.16 -4.11 38.31
N GLU A 350 30.74 -3.59 39.48
CA GLU A 350 29.66 -2.61 39.58
C GLU A 350 30.04 -1.23 38.99
N GLU A 351 31.28 -0.77 39.17
CA GLU A 351 31.77 0.46 38.52
C GLU A 351 31.87 0.30 37.00
N GLN A 352 32.37 -0.85 36.52
CA GLN A 352 32.42 -1.17 35.09
C GLN A 352 31.01 -1.17 34.48
N ALA A 353 30.05 -1.85 35.11
CA ALA A 353 28.66 -1.90 34.65
C ALA A 353 27.96 -0.53 34.67
N ARG A 354 28.31 0.36 35.60
CA ARG A 354 27.83 1.76 35.59
C ARG A 354 28.42 2.55 34.43
N HIS A 355 29.71 2.39 34.16
CA HIS A 355 30.38 3.08 33.06
C HIS A 355 29.82 2.63 31.69
N ASP A 356 29.61 1.32 31.49
CA ASP A 356 29.00 0.78 30.28
C ASP A 356 27.55 1.30 30.11
N ALA A 357 26.79 1.45 31.21
CA ALA A 357 25.45 2.03 31.18
C ALA A 357 25.45 3.54 30.84
N GLU A 358 26.40 4.32 31.36
CA GLU A 358 26.59 5.73 30.99
C GLU A 358 26.96 5.90 29.51
N ILE A 359 27.83 5.03 28.97
CA ILE A 359 28.17 5.02 27.54
C ILE A 359 26.93 4.68 26.70
N ALA A 360 26.14 3.67 27.08
CA ALA A 360 24.91 3.32 26.38
C ALA A 360 23.87 4.46 26.39
N GLU A 361 23.75 5.20 27.50
CA GLU A 361 22.89 6.39 27.58
C GLU A 361 23.41 7.54 26.70
N GLN A 362 24.71 7.78 26.66
CA GLN A 362 25.32 8.79 25.77
C GLN A 362 25.13 8.45 24.30
N VAL A 363 25.26 7.18 23.89
CA VAL A 363 24.99 6.73 22.51
C VAL A 363 23.52 6.97 22.16
N ARG A 364 22.58 6.57 23.04
CA ARG A 364 21.14 6.79 22.82
C ARG A 364 20.80 8.28 22.65
N LEU A 365 21.41 9.16 23.46
CA LEU A 365 21.22 10.61 23.36
C LEU A 365 21.84 11.19 22.08
N ALA A 366 22.98 10.67 21.62
CA ALA A 366 23.59 11.07 20.36
C ALA A 366 22.76 10.62 19.14
N GLU A 367 22.17 9.42 19.17
CA GLU A 367 21.24 8.94 18.13
C GLU A 367 19.94 9.77 18.09
N GLU A 368 19.38 10.12 19.25
CA GLU A 368 18.20 11.00 19.31
C GLU A 368 18.50 12.41 18.79
N GLN A 369 19.68 12.96 19.11
CA GLN A 369 20.13 14.24 18.58
C GLN A 369 20.32 14.20 17.06
N ALA A 370 21.05 13.20 16.54
CA ALA A 370 21.26 13.02 15.10
C ALA A 370 19.94 12.86 14.32
N ARG A 371 18.94 12.21 14.93
CA ARG A 371 17.60 12.10 14.35
C ARG A 371 16.87 13.45 14.29
N ARG A 372 16.92 14.25 15.35
CA ARG A 372 16.34 15.61 15.35
C ARG A 372 17.03 16.52 14.33
N ASP A 373 18.36 16.43 14.21
CA ASP A 373 19.13 17.19 13.24
C ASP A 373 18.77 16.78 11.80
N ALA A 374 18.52 15.49 11.54
CA ALA A 374 18.02 14.99 10.26
C ALA A 374 16.58 15.45 9.94
N GLU A 375 15.66 15.40 10.92
CA GLU A 375 14.28 15.89 10.78
C GLU A 375 14.26 17.42 10.51
N MET A 376 15.14 18.19 11.15
CA MET A 376 15.35 19.62 10.87
C MET A 376 15.93 19.89 9.48
N ALA A 377 16.89 19.10 9.03
CA ALA A 377 17.45 19.21 7.68
C ALA A 377 16.42 18.86 6.59
N GLU A 378 15.54 17.89 6.85
CA GLU A 378 14.44 17.56 5.95
C GLU A 378 13.41 18.68 5.86
N GLN A 379 13.03 19.29 6.99
CA GLN A 379 12.15 20.48 7.00
C GLN A 379 12.79 21.68 6.29
N ALA A 380 14.11 21.88 6.42
CA ALA A 380 14.83 22.94 5.72
C ALA A 380 14.79 22.76 4.19
N ARG A 381 14.99 21.52 3.69
CA ARG A 381 14.83 21.22 2.25
C ARG A 381 13.41 21.46 1.77
N LEU A 382 12.39 21.02 2.51
CA LEU A 382 10.99 21.22 2.12
C LEU A 382 10.61 22.70 2.07
N ALA A 383 11.15 23.52 2.98
CA ALA A 383 10.97 24.98 2.95
C ALA A 383 11.73 25.64 1.78
N GLU A 384 12.90 25.12 1.40
CA GLU A 384 13.65 25.59 0.22
C GLU A 384 12.96 25.19 -1.09
N GLU A 385 12.43 23.96 -1.18
CA GLU A 385 11.63 23.46 -2.30
C GLU A 385 10.32 24.25 -2.48
N GLN A 386 9.64 24.60 -1.38
CA GLN A 386 8.49 25.51 -1.41
C GLN A 386 8.87 26.91 -1.89
N ARG A 387 10.00 27.48 -1.42
CA ARG A 387 10.45 28.80 -1.86
C ARG A 387 10.85 28.83 -3.35
N LEU A 388 11.44 27.74 -3.85
CA LEU A 388 11.73 27.57 -5.28
C LEU A 388 10.45 27.44 -6.11
N ALA A 389 9.42 26.74 -5.62
CA ALA A 389 8.12 26.66 -6.28
C ALA A 389 7.40 28.02 -6.32
N GLU A 390 7.48 28.82 -5.26
CA GLU A 390 6.99 30.21 -5.23
C GLU A 390 7.76 31.13 -6.20
N GLU A 391 9.08 30.97 -6.31
CA GLU A 391 9.91 31.67 -7.30
C GLU A 391 9.56 31.24 -8.75
N GLU A 392 9.30 29.95 -9.02
CA GLU A 392 8.82 29.46 -10.32
C GLU A 392 7.40 29.94 -10.66
N GLU A 393 6.51 30.10 -9.68
CA GLU A 393 5.16 30.63 -9.90
C GLU A 393 5.20 32.14 -10.18
N ALA A 394 6.06 32.89 -9.47
CA ALA A 394 6.34 34.29 -9.77
C ALA A 394 6.98 34.49 -11.15
N GLN A 395 7.88 33.59 -11.57
CA GLN A 395 8.44 33.58 -12.93
C GLN A 395 7.37 33.25 -13.98
N ARG A 396 6.50 32.26 -13.76
CA ARG A 396 5.37 31.96 -14.66
C ARG A 396 4.42 33.13 -14.84
N LEU A 397 4.14 33.89 -13.77
CA LEU A 397 3.31 35.10 -13.84
C LEU A 397 3.99 36.25 -14.60
N ALA A 398 5.31 36.37 -14.55
CA ALA A 398 6.07 37.33 -15.35
C ALA A 398 6.18 36.91 -16.84
N GLN A 399 6.37 35.62 -17.09
CA GLN A 399 6.46 35.04 -18.43
C GLN A 399 5.11 35.15 -19.18
N ALA A 400 3.99 34.91 -18.49
CA ALA A 400 2.63 35.10 -19.03
C ALA A 400 2.27 36.56 -19.39
N GLN A 401 3.10 37.54 -19.01
CA GLN A 401 2.98 38.93 -19.50
C GLN A 401 3.86 39.23 -20.72
N ALA A 402 4.82 38.36 -21.05
CA ALA A 402 5.74 38.51 -22.17
C ALA A 402 5.31 37.73 -23.42
N ASP A 403 4.78 36.52 -23.25
CA ASP A 403 4.54 35.58 -24.35
C ASP A 403 3.21 35.84 -25.11
N ALA A 404 2.63 37.04 -24.99
CA ALA A 404 1.39 37.45 -25.66
C ALA A 404 1.61 38.06 -27.07
N GLU A 405 2.85 38.04 -27.61
CA GLU A 405 3.23 38.77 -28.83
C GLU A 405 3.64 37.93 -30.06
N ASP A 406 3.94 36.62 -29.95
CA ASP A 406 4.37 35.76 -31.08
C ASP A 406 3.76 34.33 -30.94
N ALA A 407 2.79 33.88 -31.75
CA ALA A 407 2.78 33.63 -33.20
C ALA A 407 2.99 32.14 -33.60
N GLN A 408 1.87 31.47 -33.91
CA GLN A 408 1.61 30.66 -35.13
C GLN A 408 2.75 29.78 -35.74
N GLU A 409 2.51 28.45 -35.87
CA GLU A 409 2.44 27.68 -37.16
C GLU A 409 2.72 26.14 -37.06
N ILE A 410 1.96 25.35 -37.87
CA ILE A 410 2.24 24.04 -38.56
C ILE A 410 2.65 22.81 -37.67
N GLU A 411 1.86 21.71 -37.52
CA GLU A 411 1.69 20.49 -38.38
C GLU A 411 2.97 19.62 -38.60
N SER A 412 2.99 18.29 -38.81
CA SER A 412 2.18 17.10 -38.39
C SER A 412 2.85 15.81 -38.97
N GLU A 413 2.81 14.61 -38.33
CA GLU A 413 2.73 13.26 -38.97
C GLU A 413 2.80 12.04 -37.99
N SER A 414 2.59 10.80 -38.50
CA SER A 414 2.20 9.58 -37.73
C SER A 414 3.00 8.29 -38.11
N PRO A 415 3.16 7.27 -37.22
CA PRO A 415 3.98 6.05 -37.47
C PRO A 415 3.21 4.72 -37.70
N ALA A 416 3.94 3.64 -38.01
CA ALA A 416 3.46 2.29 -38.34
C ALA A 416 3.81 1.20 -37.27
N PRO A 417 3.14 0.01 -37.25
CA PRO A 417 3.18 -0.94 -36.13
C PRO A 417 4.10 -2.17 -36.29
N ALA A 418 4.28 -2.93 -35.19
CA ALA A 418 5.24 -4.01 -35.03
C ALA A 418 4.63 -5.44 -34.88
N ASP A 419 5.54 -6.43 -34.86
CA ASP A 419 5.32 -7.87 -35.06
C ASP A 419 4.75 -8.66 -33.85
N THR A 420 4.25 -9.89 -34.07
CA THR A 420 3.55 -10.72 -33.06
C THR A 420 4.12 -12.13 -32.89
N GLN A 421 4.29 -12.58 -31.64
CA GLN A 421 4.75 -13.95 -31.31
C GLN A 421 3.60 -14.93 -31.03
N GLU A 422 3.79 -16.19 -31.41
CA GLU A 422 2.81 -17.29 -31.28
C GLU A 422 2.71 -17.91 -29.86
N LYS A 423 1.59 -18.61 -29.58
CA LYS A 423 1.33 -19.31 -28.32
C LYS A 423 1.36 -20.85 -28.48
N PRO A 424 1.87 -21.62 -27.49
CA PRO A 424 1.76 -23.08 -27.48
C PRO A 424 0.33 -23.60 -27.17
N ALA A 425 0.13 -24.90 -27.41
CA ALA A 425 -1.18 -25.57 -27.39
C ALA A 425 -1.82 -25.78 -26.00
N LYS A 426 -3.14 -26.02 -25.99
CA LYS A 426 -3.98 -26.13 -24.78
C LYS A 426 -3.82 -27.47 -24.05
N GLU A 427 -2.92 -27.52 -23.07
CA GLU A 427 -2.89 -28.60 -22.06
C GLU A 427 -4.16 -28.61 -21.18
N GLY A 428 -4.41 -29.72 -20.48
CA GLY A 428 -5.48 -29.83 -19.50
C GLY A 428 -5.23 -29.00 -18.22
N PHE A 429 -6.30 -28.58 -17.54
CA PHE A 429 -6.19 -27.75 -16.33
C PHE A 429 -5.41 -28.45 -15.20
N PHE A 430 -5.72 -29.72 -14.90
CA PHE A 430 -5.01 -30.49 -13.86
C PHE A 430 -3.51 -30.66 -14.17
N ALA A 431 -3.16 -30.90 -15.43
CA ALA A 431 -1.76 -31.00 -15.86
C ALA A 431 -0.95 -29.72 -15.59
N ARG A 432 -1.55 -28.54 -15.81
CA ARG A 432 -0.95 -27.25 -15.43
C ARG A 432 -0.75 -27.11 -13.91
N LEU A 433 -1.69 -27.60 -13.08
CA LEU A 433 -1.55 -27.57 -11.62
C LEU A 433 -0.42 -28.51 -11.15
N LYS A 434 -0.41 -29.76 -11.64
CA LYS A 434 0.68 -30.73 -11.41
C LYS A 434 2.05 -30.15 -11.80
N ARG A 435 2.14 -29.43 -12.93
CA ARG A 435 3.35 -28.72 -13.37
C ARG A 435 3.75 -27.59 -12.43
N SER A 436 2.82 -26.73 -12.01
CA SER A 436 3.15 -25.64 -11.07
C SER A 436 3.70 -26.17 -9.74
N LEU A 437 3.12 -27.25 -9.21
CA LEU A 437 3.50 -27.77 -7.89
C LEU A 437 4.76 -28.65 -7.91
N VAL A 438 5.47 -28.82 -9.03
CA VAL A 438 6.64 -29.73 -9.16
C VAL A 438 7.65 -29.53 -8.01
N ARG A 439 8.11 -28.29 -7.79
CA ARG A 439 9.09 -27.97 -6.74
C ARG A 439 8.59 -28.25 -5.32
N THR A 440 7.31 -28.02 -5.05
CA THR A 440 6.71 -28.31 -3.73
C THR A 440 6.45 -29.81 -3.56
N ARG A 441 6.14 -30.53 -4.65
CA ARG A 441 5.93 -31.98 -4.68
C ARG A 441 7.24 -32.76 -4.48
N GLU A 442 8.36 -32.26 -4.99
CA GLU A 442 9.70 -32.80 -4.74
C GLU A 442 9.99 -32.89 -3.23
N ASN A 443 9.64 -31.86 -2.45
CA ASN A 443 9.81 -31.85 -0.99
C ASN A 443 8.68 -32.58 -0.22
N ILE A 444 7.43 -32.48 -0.69
CA ILE A 444 6.26 -33.07 -0.03
C ILE A 444 5.89 -34.40 -0.70
N GLY A 445 5.01 -34.39 -1.71
CA GLY A 445 4.31 -35.61 -2.14
C GLY A 445 5.18 -36.74 -2.67
N SER A 446 6.05 -36.49 -3.66
CA SER A 446 6.96 -37.53 -4.17
C SER A 446 8.18 -37.73 -3.25
N GLY A 447 8.62 -36.66 -2.57
CA GLY A 447 9.69 -36.71 -1.57
C GLY A 447 9.39 -37.70 -0.46
N PHE A 448 8.23 -37.57 0.19
CA PHE A 448 7.82 -38.45 1.29
C PHE A 448 7.74 -39.93 0.90
N PHE A 449 7.31 -40.25 -0.33
CA PHE A 449 7.26 -41.65 -0.77
C PHE A 449 8.65 -42.32 -0.81
N SER A 450 9.72 -41.55 -0.99
CA SER A 450 11.09 -42.07 -0.90
C SER A 450 11.49 -42.43 0.54
N ILE A 451 11.04 -41.66 1.53
CA ILE A 451 11.27 -41.88 2.96
C ILE A 451 10.62 -43.19 3.40
N PHE A 452 9.37 -43.41 3.00
CA PHE A 452 8.59 -44.59 3.35
C PHE A 452 9.03 -45.88 2.65
N ARG A 453 9.83 -45.81 1.57
CA ARG A 453 10.19 -46.99 0.78
C ARG A 453 11.25 -47.86 1.49
N GLY A 454 10.78 -48.93 2.14
CA GLY A 454 11.63 -50.00 2.67
C GLY A 454 12.21 -49.74 4.06
N LYS A 455 11.88 -48.61 4.69
CA LYS A 455 12.15 -48.36 6.12
C LYS A 455 11.11 -49.07 7.00
N LYS A 456 11.45 -49.29 8.26
CA LYS A 456 10.48 -49.70 9.29
C LYS A 456 9.75 -48.46 9.79
N ILE A 457 8.63 -48.67 10.47
CA ILE A 457 7.91 -47.61 11.18
C ILE A 457 8.43 -47.63 12.61
N ASP A 458 9.35 -46.72 12.88
CA ASP A 458 10.05 -46.47 14.14
C ASP A 458 10.14 -44.95 14.38
N ASP A 459 10.68 -44.54 15.53
CA ASP A 459 10.73 -43.12 15.91
C ASP A 459 11.61 -42.30 14.94
N ASP A 460 12.74 -42.87 14.47
CA ASP A 460 13.62 -42.30 13.44
C ASP A 460 12.84 -41.89 12.16
N LEU A 461 11.89 -42.73 11.70
CA LEU A 461 11.03 -42.41 10.55
C LEU A 461 10.14 -41.18 10.80
N PHE A 462 9.63 -41.02 12.02
CA PHE A 462 8.78 -39.88 12.37
C PHE A 462 9.60 -38.59 12.52
N GLU A 463 10.83 -38.66 13.04
CA GLU A 463 11.76 -37.51 13.10
C GLU A 463 12.13 -37.02 11.69
N GLU A 464 12.47 -37.93 10.76
CA GLU A 464 12.77 -37.57 9.37
C GLU A 464 11.55 -36.99 8.63
N LEU A 465 10.35 -37.50 8.91
CA LEU A 465 9.11 -36.95 8.37
C LEU A 465 8.81 -35.55 8.95
N GLU A 466 9.05 -35.33 10.24
CA GLU A 466 8.94 -34.01 10.88
C GLU A 466 9.92 -33.01 10.25
N GLU A 467 11.19 -33.37 10.08
CA GLU A 467 12.19 -32.53 9.42
C GLU A 467 11.74 -32.12 8.02
N GLN A 468 11.28 -33.07 7.20
CA GLN A 468 10.87 -32.79 5.81
C GLN A 468 9.60 -31.93 5.72
N LEU A 469 8.62 -32.12 6.62
CA LEU A 469 7.46 -31.23 6.75
C LEU A 469 7.88 -29.80 7.13
N LEU A 470 8.85 -29.64 8.03
CA LEU A 470 9.40 -28.32 8.41
C LEU A 470 10.17 -27.66 7.25
N VAL A 471 11.01 -28.40 6.53
CA VAL A 471 11.73 -27.93 5.33
C VAL A 471 10.77 -27.49 4.22
N ALA A 472 9.61 -28.15 4.09
CA ALA A 472 8.55 -27.78 3.17
C ALA A 472 7.70 -26.57 3.62
N ASP A 473 8.06 -25.89 4.71
CA ASP A 473 7.37 -24.73 5.28
C ASP A 473 5.95 -25.03 5.84
N VAL A 474 5.65 -26.27 6.23
CA VAL A 474 4.35 -26.65 6.85
C VAL A 474 4.15 -26.04 8.25
N GLY A 475 5.24 -25.65 8.93
CA GLY A 475 5.21 -24.94 10.22
C GLY A 475 5.05 -25.85 11.43
N VAL A 476 5.70 -25.47 12.54
CA VAL A 476 5.94 -26.34 13.72
C VAL A 476 4.66 -26.93 14.32
N GLU A 477 3.64 -26.11 14.59
CA GLU A 477 2.41 -26.59 15.24
C GLU A 477 1.61 -27.55 14.33
N THR A 478 1.52 -27.23 13.04
CA THR A 478 0.82 -28.06 12.05
C THR A 478 1.56 -29.37 11.79
N THR A 479 2.89 -29.33 11.66
CA THR A 479 3.73 -30.53 11.58
C THR A 479 3.55 -31.41 12.83
N ARG A 480 3.68 -30.85 14.04
CA ARG A 480 3.48 -31.60 15.30
C ARG A 480 2.10 -32.25 15.35
N LYS A 481 1.04 -31.55 14.90
CA LYS A 481 -0.33 -32.07 14.83
C LYS A 481 -0.43 -33.26 13.88
N ILE A 482 0.14 -33.16 12.68
CA ILE A 482 0.20 -34.24 11.67
C ILE A 482 0.96 -35.44 12.24
N ILE A 483 2.18 -35.26 12.74
CA ILE A 483 3.02 -36.33 13.32
C ILE A 483 2.28 -37.01 14.48
N THR A 484 1.75 -36.25 15.43
CA THR A 484 1.00 -36.78 16.58
C THR A 484 -0.20 -37.63 16.14
N SER A 485 -0.93 -37.19 15.10
CA SER A 485 -2.04 -37.98 14.55
C SER A 485 -1.56 -39.28 13.91
N LEU A 486 -0.48 -39.23 13.12
CA LEU A 486 0.09 -40.40 12.45
C LEU A 486 0.63 -41.43 13.47
N THR A 487 1.38 -41.01 14.49
CA THR A 487 1.88 -41.91 15.55
C THR A 487 0.73 -42.55 16.35
N GLN A 488 -0.35 -41.81 16.62
CA GLN A 488 -1.55 -42.38 17.26
C GLN A 488 -2.29 -43.40 16.37
N HIS A 489 -2.27 -43.23 15.05
CA HIS A 489 -2.88 -44.20 14.14
C HIS A 489 -2.00 -45.44 13.93
N ALA A 490 -0.68 -45.27 13.81
CA ALA A 490 0.31 -46.35 13.68
C ALA A 490 0.42 -47.24 14.92
N SER A 491 0.11 -46.72 16.12
CA SER A 491 0.09 -47.49 17.37
C SER A 491 -1.25 -48.20 17.65
N ARG A 492 -2.36 -47.76 17.02
CA ARG A 492 -3.72 -48.32 17.23
C ARG A 492 -4.13 -49.38 16.21
N ARG A 493 -3.54 -49.36 15.01
CA ARG A 493 -3.67 -50.41 13.99
C ARG A 493 -2.27 -50.94 13.72
N ASP A 494 -2.11 -52.25 13.53
CA ASP A 494 -0.86 -52.90 13.08
C ASP A 494 -0.47 -52.49 11.64
N LEU A 495 -0.27 -51.18 11.42
CA LEU A 495 0.24 -50.61 10.19
C LEU A 495 1.74 -50.91 10.12
N LYS A 496 2.07 -52.14 9.70
CA LYS A 496 3.44 -52.57 9.36
C LYS A 496 3.82 -52.18 7.92
N ASP A 497 3.02 -51.33 7.30
CA ASP A 497 3.08 -50.97 5.89
C ASP A 497 3.19 -49.43 5.76
N ALA A 498 4.32 -49.00 5.22
CA ALA A 498 4.63 -47.60 5.02
C ALA A 498 3.80 -46.96 3.88
N GLU A 499 3.26 -47.74 2.93
CA GLU A 499 2.32 -47.22 1.92
C GLU A 499 0.98 -46.82 2.55
N ALA A 500 0.55 -47.54 3.59
CA ALA A 500 -0.66 -47.20 4.34
C ALA A 500 -0.45 -45.95 5.22
N LEU A 501 0.76 -45.76 5.77
CA LEU A 501 1.12 -44.54 6.50
C LEU A 501 1.18 -43.31 5.57
N PHE A 502 1.74 -43.45 4.36
CA PHE A 502 1.71 -42.43 3.31
C PHE A 502 0.27 -42.07 2.88
N THR A 503 -0.60 -43.08 2.74
CA THR A 503 -2.02 -42.86 2.45
C THR A 503 -2.69 -42.05 3.56
N LYS A 504 -2.39 -42.35 4.83
CA LYS A 504 -2.93 -41.63 5.98
C LYS A 504 -2.38 -40.20 6.10
N LEU A 505 -1.12 -39.97 5.78
CA LEU A 505 -0.53 -38.61 5.70
C LEU A 505 -1.26 -37.74 4.67
N ARG A 506 -1.55 -38.30 3.49
CA ARG A 506 -2.35 -37.62 2.46
C ARG A 506 -3.77 -37.30 2.96
N GLU A 507 -4.42 -38.21 3.67
CA GLU A 507 -5.73 -37.97 4.29
C GLU A 507 -5.67 -36.83 5.31
N GLU A 508 -4.76 -36.88 6.28
CA GLU A 508 -4.65 -35.84 7.33
C GLU A 508 -4.35 -34.45 6.74
N MET A 509 -3.48 -34.37 5.72
CA MET A 509 -3.19 -33.12 5.01
C MET A 509 -4.39 -32.63 4.18
N GLY A 510 -5.18 -33.55 3.61
CA GLY A 510 -6.43 -33.22 2.93
C GLY A 510 -7.51 -32.72 3.87
N ASP A 511 -7.68 -33.37 5.03
CA ASP A 511 -8.65 -32.97 6.07
C ASP A 511 -8.38 -31.53 6.56
N ILE A 512 -7.11 -31.14 6.71
CA ILE A 512 -6.72 -29.76 7.03
C ILE A 512 -7.24 -28.78 5.95
N LEU A 513 -6.96 -29.05 4.67
CA LEU A 513 -7.35 -28.16 3.56
C LEU A 513 -8.87 -28.15 3.29
N ALA A 514 -9.56 -29.26 3.54
CA ALA A 514 -11.01 -29.36 3.37
C ALA A 514 -11.78 -28.38 4.28
N THR A 515 -11.22 -27.98 5.43
CA THR A 515 -11.84 -26.96 6.31
C THR A 515 -11.94 -25.57 5.67
N VAL A 516 -11.03 -25.27 4.73
CA VAL A 516 -10.89 -23.95 4.06
C VAL A 516 -11.24 -23.95 2.57
N ASP A 517 -11.62 -25.09 1.99
CA ASP A 517 -12.20 -25.15 0.63
C ASP A 517 -13.64 -24.60 0.63
N LYS A 518 -13.74 -23.27 0.51
CA LYS A 518 -15.01 -22.55 0.33
C LYS A 518 -14.83 -21.51 -0.78
N PRO A 519 -15.25 -21.79 -2.03
CA PRO A 519 -15.06 -20.87 -3.13
C PRO A 519 -15.78 -19.54 -2.87
N LEU A 520 -15.27 -18.45 -3.45
CA LEU A 520 -15.92 -17.14 -3.34
C LEU A 520 -17.17 -17.11 -4.22
N VAL A 521 -18.34 -16.90 -3.61
CA VAL A 521 -19.63 -16.78 -4.28
C VAL A 521 -20.05 -15.31 -4.26
N ILE A 522 -20.30 -14.75 -5.45
CA ILE A 522 -20.83 -13.40 -5.59
C ILE A 522 -22.35 -13.44 -5.39
N GLU A 523 -22.79 -13.09 -4.18
CA GLU A 523 -24.20 -12.99 -3.78
C GLU A 523 -24.95 -11.86 -4.53
N ASP A 524 -26.27 -11.79 -4.38
CA ASP A 524 -27.13 -10.76 -4.99
C ASP A 524 -27.02 -9.38 -4.28
N LYS A 525 -25.79 -8.86 -4.22
CA LYS A 525 -25.47 -7.51 -3.79
C LYS A 525 -24.83 -6.74 -4.94
N LYS A 526 -25.24 -5.47 -5.12
CA LYS A 526 -24.78 -4.63 -6.24
C LYS A 526 -24.28 -3.26 -5.74
N PRO A 527 -22.95 -3.01 -5.78
CA PRO A 527 -21.87 -3.95 -6.09
C PRO A 527 -21.57 -4.92 -4.95
N TYR A 528 -21.12 -6.12 -5.29
CA TYR A 528 -20.39 -6.97 -4.37
C TYR A 528 -18.97 -6.42 -4.20
N VAL A 529 -18.69 -5.77 -3.06
CA VAL A 529 -17.40 -5.13 -2.78
C VAL A 529 -16.38 -6.14 -2.23
N ILE A 530 -15.27 -6.29 -2.96
CA ILE A 530 -14.08 -7.07 -2.58
C ILE A 530 -12.95 -6.09 -2.25
N LEU A 531 -12.44 -6.14 -1.02
CA LEU A 531 -11.27 -5.37 -0.58
C LEU A 531 -10.02 -6.25 -0.60
N MET A 532 -9.07 -5.94 -1.49
CA MET A 532 -7.83 -6.71 -1.64
C MET A 532 -6.75 -6.13 -0.75
N VAL A 533 -6.27 -6.91 0.22
CA VAL A 533 -5.22 -6.51 1.16
C VAL A 533 -3.98 -7.41 1.04
N GLY A 534 -2.87 -6.98 1.63
CA GLY A 534 -1.59 -7.71 1.61
C GLY A 534 -0.41 -6.82 1.25
N VAL A 535 0.80 -7.35 1.41
CA VAL A 535 2.03 -6.56 1.27
C VAL A 535 2.41 -6.27 -0.19
N ASN A 536 3.40 -5.43 -0.42
CA ASN A 536 3.90 -5.16 -1.77
C ASN A 536 4.58 -6.41 -2.37
N GLY A 537 4.45 -6.61 -3.69
CA GLY A 537 5.12 -7.70 -4.42
C GLY A 537 4.45 -9.08 -4.35
N VAL A 538 3.43 -9.29 -3.51
CA VAL A 538 2.68 -10.57 -3.43
C VAL A 538 1.71 -10.83 -4.59
N GLY A 539 1.58 -9.88 -5.52
CA GLY A 539 0.71 -10.01 -6.69
C GLY A 539 -0.74 -9.58 -6.50
N LYS A 540 -1.05 -8.64 -5.59
CA LYS A 540 -2.41 -8.06 -5.42
C LYS A 540 -3.01 -7.56 -6.73
N THR A 541 -2.39 -6.56 -7.36
CA THR A 541 -2.84 -5.91 -8.60
C THR A 541 -2.95 -6.92 -9.76
N THR A 542 -2.02 -7.88 -9.84
CA THR A 542 -2.10 -9.00 -10.80
C THR A 542 -3.30 -9.92 -10.54
N THR A 543 -3.58 -10.23 -9.27
CA THR A 543 -4.74 -11.04 -8.85
C THR A 543 -6.04 -10.31 -9.18
N ILE A 544 -6.10 -8.99 -8.93
CA ILE A 544 -7.24 -8.13 -9.31
C ILE A 544 -7.51 -8.22 -10.81
N GLY A 545 -6.49 -8.02 -11.66
CA GLY A 545 -6.63 -8.12 -13.12
C GLY A 545 -7.14 -9.49 -13.60
N LYS A 546 -6.64 -10.59 -13.00
CA LYS A 546 -7.10 -11.96 -13.30
C LYS A 546 -8.54 -12.21 -12.83
N MET A 547 -8.88 -11.83 -11.60
CA MET A 547 -10.25 -11.94 -11.06
C MET A 547 -11.26 -11.13 -11.86
N ALA A 548 -10.91 -9.90 -12.21
CA ALA A 548 -11.77 -9.02 -12.99
C ALA A 548 -12.10 -9.62 -14.36
N ARG A 549 -11.08 -10.19 -15.04
CA ARG A 549 -11.28 -10.94 -16.29
C ARG A 549 -12.12 -12.21 -16.09
N GLN A 550 -11.93 -12.93 -14.99
CA GLN A 550 -12.70 -14.13 -14.67
C GLN A 550 -14.20 -13.81 -14.46
N TYR A 551 -14.52 -12.74 -13.73
CA TYR A 551 -15.92 -12.32 -13.53
C TYR A 551 -16.56 -11.77 -14.81
N GLN A 552 -15.82 -11.04 -15.65
CA GLN A 552 -16.28 -10.69 -17.00
C GLN A 552 -16.63 -11.93 -17.83
N ALA A 553 -15.79 -12.98 -17.78
CA ALA A 553 -16.05 -14.23 -18.49
C ALA A 553 -17.27 -15.00 -17.96
N GLN A 554 -17.70 -14.72 -16.71
CA GLN A 554 -18.96 -15.19 -16.12
C GLN A 554 -20.16 -14.27 -16.45
N GLY A 555 -19.97 -13.23 -17.26
CA GLY A 555 -21.02 -12.28 -17.64
C GLY A 555 -21.34 -11.22 -16.57
N LYS A 556 -20.52 -11.08 -15.53
CA LYS A 556 -20.67 -10.05 -14.49
C LYS A 556 -20.01 -8.74 -14.93
N SER A 557 -20.66 -7.62 -14.65
CA SER A 557 -20.06 -6.30 -14.78
C SER A 557 -19.09 -6.04 -13.62
N VAL A 558 -17.92 -5.47 -13.92
CA VAL A 558 -16.83 -5.24 -12.96
C VAL A 558 -16.40 -3.79 -12.99
N MET A 559 -16.02 -3.24 -11.84
CA MET A 559 -15.31 -1.97 -11.67
C MET A 559 -14.10 -2.18 -10.75
N LEU A 560 -13.04 -1.40 -10.95
CA LEU A 560 -11.84 -1.42 -10.11
C LEU A 560 -11.70 -0.09 -9.35
N ALA A 561 -11.13 -0.13 -8.13
CA ALA A 561 -10.76 1.07 -7.36
C ALA A 561 -9.26 1.08 -7.05
N ALA A 562 -8.59 2.17 -7.39
CA ALA A 562 -7.15 2.34 -7.25
C ALA A 562 -6.77 2.90 -5.87
N GLY A 563 -6.90 2.08 -4.82
CA GLY A 563 -6.64 2.48 -3.43
C GLY A 563 -5.16 2.46 -2.99
N ASP A 564 -4.20 1.98 -3.80
CA ASP A 564 -2.75 2.19 -3.57
C ASP A 564 -2.34 3.59 -4.07
N THR A 565 -2.95 4.64 -3.50
CA THR A 565 -2.77 6.04 -3.95
C THR A 565 -1.35 6.58 -3.72
N PHE A 566 -0.59 5.99 -2.80
CA PHE A 566 0.78 6.42 -2.51
C PHE A 566 1.76 6.03 -3.63
N ARG A 567 1.41 5.07 -4.50
CA ARG A 567 2.26 4.60 -5.60
C ARG A 567 1.61 4.97 -6.93
N ALA A 568 2.06 6.07 -7.56
CA ALA A 568 1.61 6.49 -8.89
C ALA A 568 1.58 5.31 -9.90
N ALA A 569 2.70 4.60 -10.02
CA ALA A 569 2.83 3.41 -10.87
C ALA A 569 1.87 2.25 -10.51
N ALA A 570 1.31 2.18 -9.30
CA ALA A 570 0.29 1.18 -8.95
C ALA A 570 -1.11 1.56 -9.47
N VAL A 571 -1.44 2.86 -9.42
CA VAL A 571 -2.65 3.42 -10.05
C VAL A 571 -2.59 3.20 -11.56
N GLU A 572 -1.48 3.57 -12.20
CA GLU A 572 -1.22 3.33 -13.64
C GLU A 572 -1.28 1.83 -13.99
N GLN A 573 -0.64 0.97 -13.21
CA GLN A 573 -0.68 -0.48 -13.45
C GLN A 573 -2.11 -1.03 -13.38
N LEU A 574 -2.94 -0.54 -12.45
CA LEU A 574 -4.35 -0.94 -12.36
C LEU A 574 -5.19 -0.36 -13.51
N GLN A 575 -4.90 0.87 -13.97
CA GLN A 575 -5.52 1.49 -15.15
C GLN A 575 -5.22 0.69 -16.42
N VAL A 576 -3.96 0.31 -16.66
CA VAL A 576 -3.57 -0.56 -17.79
C VAL A 576 -4.29 -1.91 -17.73
N TRP A 577 -4.47 -2.49 -16.54
CA TRP A 577 -5.30 -3.68 -16.34
C TRP A 577 -6.79 -3.45 -16.66
N GLY A 578 -7.30 -2.26 -16.34
CA GLY A 578 -8.66 -1.83 -16.69
C GLY A 578 -8.85 -1.69 -18.19
N GLU A 579 -8.05 -0.86 -18.84
CA GLU A 579 -8.05 -0.61 -20.29
C GLU A 579 -7.96 -1.91 -21.09
N ARG A 580 -6.98 -2.78 -20.76
CA ARG A 580 -6.77 -4.06 -21.43
C ARG A 580 -7.99 -5.00 -21.37
N ASN A 581 -8.83 -4.86 -20.35
CA ASN A 581 -10.05 -5.65 -20.19
C ASN A 581 -11.34 -4.86 -20.48
N ASN A 582 -11.24 -3.59 -20.90
CA ASN A 582 -12.36 -2.66 -21.02
C ASN A 582 -13.20 -2.56 -19.71
N ILE A 583 -12.51 -2.31 -18.59
CA ILE A 583 -13.07 -2.16 -17.25
C ILE A 583 -12.80 -0.75 -16.71
N SER A 584 -13.84 -0.10 -16.18
CA SER A 584 -13.73 1.22 -15.56
C SER A 584 -12.92 1.13 -14.26
N VAL A 585 -11.87 1.93 -14.16
CA VAL A 585 -11.05 2.11 -12.95
C VAL A 585 -11.36 3.48 -12.35
N VAL A 586 -11.67 3.52 -11.06
CA VAL A 586 -11.83 4.75 -10.29
C VAL A 586 -10.55 5.01 -9.52
N GLY A 587 -9.95 6.18 -9.74
CA GLY A 587 -8.73 6.64 -9.09
C GLY A 587 -8.75 8.15 -8.93
N GLN A 588 -7.90 8.66 -8.05
CA GLN A 588 -7.63 10.09 -7.87
C GLN A 588 -6.12 10.33 -8.06
N HIS A 589 -5.65 11.56 -7.82
CA HIS A 589 -4.22 11.91 -7.89
C HIS A 589 -3.36 11.13 -6.87
N THR A 590 -2.07 10.99 -7.16
CA THR A 590 -1.09 10.38 -6.25
C THR A 590 -1.09 11.09 -4.90
N GLY A 591 -1.15 10.33 -3.80
CA GLY A 591 -1.23 10.86 -2.43
C GLY A 591 -2.65 11.16 -1.93
N ALA A 592 -3.69 11.02 -2.76
CA ALA A 592 -5.07 11.13 -2.32
C ALA A 592 -5.43 10.11 -1.21
N ASP A 593 -6.46 10.39 -0.41
CA ASP A 593 -6.89 9.50 0.67
C ASP A 593 -7.52 8.20 0.13
N PRO A 594 -6.92 7.01 0.36
CA PRO A 594 -7.42 5.73 -0.14
C PRO A 594 -8.89 5.46 0.20
N ALA A 595 -9.32 5.88 1.40
CA ALA A 595 -10.70 5.70 1.84
C ALA A 595 -11.70 6.54 1.03
N SER A 596 -11.28 7.71 0.55
CA SER A 596 -12.10 8.58 -0.33
C SER A 596 -12.19 8.03 -1.75
N VAL A 597 -11.08 7.55 -2.32
CA VAL A 597 -11.09 6.89 -3.65
C VAL A 597 -12.04 5.68 -3.67
N ILE A 598 -12.00 4.88 -2.62
CA ILE A 598 -12.86 3.70 -2.46
C ILE A 598 -14.33 4.10 -2.23
N PHE A 599 -14.59 5.16 -1.48
CA PHE A 599 -15.94 5.71 -1.27
C PHE A 599 -16.58 6.15 -2.61
N ASP A 600 -15.83 6.91 -3.41
CA ASP A 600 -16.26 7.33 -4.75
C ASP A 600 -16.47 6.14 -5.68
N ALA A 601 -15.61 5.12 -5.61
CA ALA A 601 -15.75 3.91 -6.39
C ALA A 601 -17.02 3.12 -6.05
N ILE A 602 -17.37 2.99 -4.76
CA ILE A 602 -18.63 2.36 -4.33
C ILE A 602 -19.83 3.17 -4.84
N GLN A 603 -19.82 4.50 -4.74
CA GLN A 603 -20.91 5.33 -5.29
C GLN A 603 -21.03 5.20 -6.80
N SER A 604 -19.92 5.26 -7.54
CA SER A 604 -19.87 5.08 -9.01
C SER A 604 -20.38 3.70 -9.43
N ALA A 605 -19.99 2.65 -8.71
CA ALA A 605 -20.46 1.29 -8.94
C ALA A 605 -21.96 1.12 -8.65
N LYS A 606 -22.47 1.69 -7.54
CA LYS A 606 -23.91 1.72 -7.21
C LYS A 606 -24.71 2.47 -8.29
N ALA A 607 -24.26 3.66 -8.71
CA ALA A 607 -24.92 4.47 -9.73
C ALA A 607 -24.97 3.81 -11.12
N LYS A 608 -23.93 3.04 -11.48
CA LYS A 608 -23.85 2.29 -12.75
C LYS A 608 -24.44 0.87 -12.67
N GLY A 609 -24.95 0.44 -11.51
CA GLY A 609 -25.53 -0.89 -11.33
C GLY A 609 -24.54 -2.06 -11.46
N VAL A 610 -23.26 -1.83 -11.17
CA VAL A 610 -22.16 -2.80 -11.34
C VAL A 610 -22.33 -3.99 -10.40
N ASP A 611 -22.03 -5.21 -10.86
CA ASP A 611 -22.16 -6.44 -10.08
C ASP A 611 -21.00 -6.62 -9.08
N VAL A 612 -19.76 -6.35 -9.47
CA VAL A 612 -18.57 -6.56 -8.62
C VAL A 612 -17.67 -5.31 -8.62
N LEU A 613 -17.28 -4.85 -7.44
CA LEU A 613 -16.26 -3.82 -7.25
C LEU A 613 -15.04 -4.45 -6.57
N ILE A 614 -13.85 -4.34 -7.18
CA ILE A 614 -12.61 -4.82 -6.59
C ILE A 614 -11.70 -3.63 -6.26
N ALA A 615 -11.39 -3.42 -4.99
CA ALA A 615 -10.54 -2.33 -4.52
C ALA A 615 -9.12 -2.83 -4.20
N ASP A 616 -8.10 -2.23 -4.82
CA ASP A 616 -6.69 -2.41 -4.43
C ASP A 616 -6.36 -1.54 -3.21
N THR A 617 -5.30 -1.88 -2.47
CA THR A 617 -4.80 -1.08 -1.33
C THR A 617 -3.29 -1.01 -1.29
N ALA A 618 -2.76 -0.04 -0.56
CA ALA A 618 -1.35 -0.01 -0.17
C ALA A 618 -0.91 -1.33 0.51
N GLY A 619 0.38 -1.66 0.41
CA GLY A 619 0.99 -2.86 0.99
C GLY A 619 2.32 -2.62 1.70
N ARG A 620 2.56 -1.41 2.19
CA ARG A 620 3.83 -0.97 2.82
C ARG A 620 3.97 -1.48 4.27
N LEU A 621 4.24 -2.78 4.45
CA LEU A 621 4.30 -3.42 5.76
C LEU A 621 5.40 -2.87 6.69
N GLN A 622 6.43 -2.18 6.19
CA GLN A 622 7.46 -1.58 7.04
C GLN A 622 6.87 -0.61 8.09
N ASN A 623 5.78 0.09 7.76
CA ASN A 623 5.07 1.01 8.65
C ASN A 623 3.78 0.35 9.17
N LYS A 624 3.89 -0.83 9.79
CA LYS A 624 2.76 -1.71 10.20
C LYS A 624 1.57 -0.94 10.81
N ALA A 625 1.82 -0.08 11.81
CA ALA A 625 0.77 0.64 12.50
C ALA A 625 -0.05 1.55 11.57
N HIS A 626 0.62 2.37 10.74
CA HIS A 626 -0.05 3.28 9.80
C HIS A 626 -0.86 2.51 8.76
N LEU A 627 -0.31 1.43 8.19
CA LEU A 627 -1.02 0.59 7.22
C LEU A 627 -2.28 -0.04 7.82
N MET A 628 -2.21 -0.56 9.06
CA MET A 628 -3.38 -1.17 9.69
C MET A 628 -4.47 -0.15 10.03
N GLU A 629 -4.11 1.06 10.47
CA GLU A 629 -5.10 2.13 10.71
C GLU A 629 -5.71 2.68 9.42
N GLU A 630 -4.95 2.74 8.32
CA GLU A 630 -5.46 3.07 6.98
C GLU A 630 -6.51 2.05 6.51
N LEU A 631 -6.21 0.74 6.64
CA LEU A 631 -7.13 -0.34 6.28
C LEU A 631 -8.41 -0.34 7.15
N LYS A 632 -8.28 -0.12 8.46
CA LYS A 632 -9.44 0.09 9.36
C LYS A 632 -10.27 1.31 8.96
N LYS A 633 -9.62 2.41 8.55
CA LYS A 633 -10.29 3.62 8.06
C LYS A 633 -11.07 3.33 6.78
N ILE A 634 -10.49 2.59 5.83
CA ILE A 634 -11.15 2.15 4.59
C ILE A 634 -12.40 1.33 4.92
N VAL A 635 -12.28 0.26 5.71
CA VAL A 635 -13.42 -0.59 6.11
C VAL A 635 -14.52 0.24 6.81
N ARG A 636 -14.14 1.14 7.73
CA ARG A 636 -15.10 2.04 8.41
C ARG A 636 -15.80 3.00 7.45
N VAL A 637 -15.15 3.42 6.36
CA VAL A 637 -15.76 4.30 5.35
C VAL A 637 -16.68 3.51 4.41
N MET A 638 -16.30 2.30 4.01
CA MET A 638 -17.18 1.37 3.28
C MET A 638 -18.49 1.13 4.04
N LYS A 639 -18.40 0.86 5.35
CA LYS A 639 -19.56 0.64 6.24
C LYS A 639 -20.54 1.81 6.38
N LYS A 640 -20.17 3.02 5.94
CA LYS A 640 -21.11 4.17 5.88
C LYS A 640 -22.02 4.13 4.65
N LEU A 641 -21.59 3.49 3.57
CA LEU A 641 -22.34 3.35 2.32
C LEU A 641 -23.15 2.06 2.25
N ASP A 642 -22.74 1.05 3.00
CA ASP A 642 -23.33 -0.29 3.06
C ASP A 642 -22.83 -0.98 4.33
N GLU A 643 -23.70 -1.30 5.29
CA GLU A 643 -23.30 -1.81 6.62
C GLU A 643 -22.52 -3.14 6.52
N ASP A 644 -22.84 -3.93 5.50
CA ASP A 644 -22.20 -5.21 5.21
C ASP A 644 -20.93 -5.10 4.36
N ALA A 645 -20.58 -3.93 3.82
CA ALA A 645 -19.38 -3.77 3.00
C ALA A 645 -18.10 -3.56 3.84
N PRO A 646 -16.94 -4.09 3.42
CA PRO A 646 -16.75 -4.98 2.27
C PRO A 646 -17.29 -6.39 2.53
N HIS A 647 -17.87 -7.02 1.51
CA HIS A 647 -18.43 -8.37 1.62
C HIS A 647 -17.37 -9.45 1.63
N GLU A 648 -16.21 -9.16 1.03
CA GLU A 648 -15.01 -9.99 1.11
C GLU A 648 -13.80 -9.10 1.42
N ILE A 649 -13.06 -9.40 2.49
CA ILE A 649 -11.73 -8.88 2.76
C ILE A 649 -10.74 -9.99 2.44
N MET A 650 -10.04 -9.83 1.31
CA MET A 650 -9.20 -10.87 0.73
C MET A 650 -7.72 -10.55 0.88
N LEU A 651 -7.01 -11.34 1.69
CA LEU A 651 -5.56 -11.20 1.81
C LEU A 651 -4.87 -11.99 0.69
N THR A 652 -4.02 -11.31 -0.08
CA THR A 652 -3.09 -11.96 -1.02
C THR A 652 -1.76 -12.25 -0.32
N LEU A 653 -1.30 -13.50 -0.41
CA LEU A 653 -0.05 -13.99 0.18
C LEU A 653 0.84 -14.62 -0.89
N ASP A 654 2.15 -14.50 -0.69
CA ASP A 654 3.16 -15.07 -1.57
C ASP A 654 3.69 -16.39 -0.98
N ALA A 655 3.42 -17.52 -1.65
CA ALA A 655 3.82 -18.85 -1.20
C ALA A 655 5.35 -19.07 -1.20
N SER A 656 6.14 -18.23 -1.87
CA SER A 656 7.60 -18.28 -1.79
C SER A 656 8.15 -17.77 -0.46
N THR A 657 7.36 -17.01 0.30
CA THR A 657 7.83 -16.36 1.55
C THR A 657 7.80 -17.27 2.78
N GLY A 658 7.25 -18.49 2.68
CA GLY A 658 7.17 -19.45 3.79
C GLY A 658 6.45 -18.88 5.02
N GLN A 659 6.93 -19.19 6.23
CA GLN A 659 6.35 -18.71 7.49
C GLN A 659 6.07 -17.19 7.60
N ASN A 660 6.72 -16.34 6.78
CA ASN A 660 6.37 -14.91 6.73
C ASN A 660 4.91 -14.68 6.29
N ALA A 661 4.34 -15.54 5.45
CA ALA A 661 2.94 -15.48 5.06
C ALA A 661 1.99 -15.76 6.24
N VAL A 662 2.36 -16.67 7.14
CA VAL A 662 1.61 -16.96 8.39
C VAL A 662 1.60 -15.72 9.31
N SER A 663 2.76 -15.07 9.46
CA SER A 663 2.90 -13.83 10.24
C SER A 663 2.05 -12.69 9.65
N GLN A 664 2.04 -12.55 8.32
CA GLN A 664 1.17 -11.58 7.63
C GLN A 664 -0.32 -11.89 7.82
N ALA A 665 -0.74 -13.14 7.62
CA ALA A 665 -2.12 -13.58 7.82
C ALA A 665 -2.65 -13.20 9.21
N ARG A 666 -1.85 -13.44 10.25
CA ARG A 666 -2.15 -13.04 11.64
C ARG A 666 -2.37 -11.54 11.77
N LEU A 667 -1.39 -10.72 11.34
CA LEU A 667 -1.43 -9.27 11.48
C LEU A 667 -2.61 -8.62 10.75
N PHE A 668 -2.90 -9.04 9.51
CA PHE A 668 -4.04 -8.51 8.76
C PHE A 668 -5.37 -8.99 9.33
N ASN A 669 -5.47 -10.24 9.81
CA ASN A 669 -6.69 -10.75 10.43
C ASN A 669 -7.03 -10.03 11.73
N GLU A 670 -6.04 -9.78 12.59
CA GLU A 670 -6.20 -9.00 13.82
C GLU A 670 -6.60 -7.52 13.56
N ALA A 671 -6.20 -6.97 12.41
CA ALA A 671 -6.46 -5.57 12.07
C ALA A 671 -7.83 -5.31 11.43
N VAL A 672 -8.27 -6.17 10.50
CA VAL A 672 -9.50 -5.93 9.70
C VAL A 672 -10.49 -7.11 9.64
N GLY A 673 -10.11 -8.31 10.11
CA GLY A 673 -10.93 -9.52 10.02
C GLY A 673 -11.04 -10.04 8.58
N LEU A 674 -10.18 -10.99 8.21
CA LEU A 674 -10.14 -11.52 6.84
C LEU A 674 -11.25 -12.55 6.63
N THR A 675 -11.90 -12.51 5.46
CA THR A 675 -12.96 -13.45 5.07
C THR A 675 -12.51 -14.44 4.00
N GLY A 676 -11.40 -14.15 3.32
CA GLY A 676 -10.78 -15.06 2.37
C GLY A 676 -9.30 -14.78 2.11
N LEU A 677 -8.63 -15.78 1.54
CA LEU A 677 -7.20 -15.77 1.22
C LEU A 677 -6.97 -16.12 -0.25
N THR A 678 -5.94 -15.52 -0.84
CA THR A 678 -5.37 -15.95 -2.13
C THR A 678 -3.88 -16.20 -1.95
N LEU A 679 -3.40 -17.42 -2.28
CA LEU A 679 -1.97 -17.73 -2.32
C LEU A 679 -1.46 -17.64 -3.76
N THR A 680 -0.39 -16.89 -4.00
CA THR A 680 0.23 -16.71 -5.32
C THR A 680 1.63 -17.34 -5.38
N LYS A 681 2.19 -17.43 -6.60
CA LYS A 681 3.55 -17.92 -6.90
C LYS A 681 3.84 -19.35 -6.45
N LEU A 682 2.80 -20.20 -6.42
CA LEU A 682 2.94 -21.63 -6.10
C LEU A 682 3.77 -22.39 -7.15
N ASP A 683 3.86 -21.85 -8.36
CA ASP A 683 4.68 -22.33 -9.49
C ASP A 683 6.19 -22.12 -9.31
N GLY A 684 6.59 -21.08 -8.57
CA GLY A 684 8.01 -20.72 -8.40
C GLY A 684 8.72 -21.42 -7.25
N THR A 685 7.99 -22.09 -6.34
CA THR A 685 8.46 -22.37 -4.98
C THR A 685 8.43 -23.85 -4.59
N ALA A 686 9.38 -24.25 -3.74
CA ALA A 686 9.37 -25.52 -3.00
C ALA A 686 8.74 -25.39 -1.59
N LYS A 687 8.40 -24.16 -1.18
CA LYS A 687 7.86 -23.79 0.14
C LYS A 687 6.32 -23.79 0.19
N GLY A 688 5.66 -24.47 -0.75
CA GLY A 688 4.20 -24.47 -0.87
C GLY A 688 3.47 -25.11 0.32
N GLY A 689 4.17 -25.81 1.22
CA GLY A 689 3.59 -26.36 2.45
C GLY A 689 3.04 -25.31 3.42
N VAL A 690 3.40 -24.04 3.25
CA VAL A 690 2.82 -22.91 4.02
C VAL A 690 1.29 -22.84 3.93
N ILE A 691 0.68 -23.38 2.87
CA ILE A 691 -0.78 -23.46 2.73
C ILE A 691 -1.45 -24.24 3.87
N PHE A 692 -0.81 -25.31 4.36
CA PHE A 692 -1.30 -26.12 5.48
C PHE A 692 -1.21 -25.36 6.80
N ALA A 693 -0.09 -24.64 7.02
CA ALA A 693 0.11 -23.79 8.20
C ALA A 693 -0.99 -22.72 8.32
N ILE A 694 -1.34 -22.10 7.20
CA ILE A 694 -2.35 -21.05 7.11
C ILE A 694 -3.76 -21.63 7.31
N ALA A 695 -4.07 -22.75 6.67
CA ALA A 695 -5.36 -23.42 6.82
C ALA A 695 -5.63 -23.83 8.27
N ASP A 696 -4.65 -24.50 8.91
CA ASP A 696 -4.76 -25.03 10.26
C ASP A 696 -4.85 -23.95 11.35
N GLN A 697 -4.05 -22.87 11.24
CA GLN A 697 -4.00 -21.84 12.27
C GLN A 697 -5.14 -20.82 12.22
N PHE A 698 -5.70 -20.53 11.04
CA PHE A 698 -6.66 -19.45 10.87
C PHE A 698 -8.08 -19.93 10.50
N GLY A 699 -8.23 -21.07 9.82
CA GLY A 699 -9.54 -21.55 9.35
C GLY A 699 -10.25 -20.63 8.34
N ILE A 700 -9.52 -19.67 7.76
CA ILE A 700 -10.06 -18.67 6.83
C ILE A 700 -10.08 -19.29 5.43
N PRO A 701 -11.21 -19.20 4.68
CA PRO A 701 -11.33 -19.76 3.34
C PRO A 701 -10.20 -19.38 2.41
N ILE A 702 -9.56 -20.37 1.80
CA ILE A 702 -8.69 -20.12 0.65
C ILE A 702 -9.61 -20.05 -0.56
N ARG A 703 -9.71 -18.86 -1.17
CA ARG A 703 -10.59 -18.60 -2.31
C ARG A 703 -9.91 -18.97 -3.60
N TYR A 704 -8.65 -18.55 -3.75
CA TYR A 704 -7.88 -18.71 -4.99
C TYR A 704 -6.44 -19.15 -4.75
N ILE A 705 -5.91 -19.83 -5.77
CA ILE A 705 -4.47 -20.13 -5.91
C ILE A 705 -3.95 -19.61 -7.26
N GLY A 706 -2.79 -18.95 -7.21
CA GLY A 706 -2.05 -18.44 -8.36
C GLY A 706 -0.90 -19.38 -8.70
N VAL A 707 -0.93 -19.94 -9.91
CA VAL A 707 -0.08 -21.07 -10.38
C VAL A 707 0.69 -20.73 -11.66
N GLY A 708 0.97 -19.44 -11.86
CA GLY A 708 1.65 -18.91 -13.05
C GLY A 708 1.32 -17.44 -13.31
N GLU A 709 2.00 -16.86 -14.30
CA GLU A 709 1.85 -15.46 -14.68
C GLU A 709 0.66 -15.20 -15.63
N GLY A 710 0.23 -16.20 -16.41
CA GLY A 710 -0.82 -16.07 -17.42
C GLY A 710 -2.19 -15.69 -16.86
N ILE A 711 -3.03 -15.08 -17.71
CA ILE A 711 -4.35 -14.57 -17.30
C ILE A 711 -5.26 -15.65 -16.70
N ASP A 712 -5.14 -16.89 -17.20
CA ASP A 712 -5.92 -18.07 -16.78
C ASP A 712 -5.25 -18.87 -15.64
N ASP A 713 -4.12 -18.39 -15.08
CA ASP A 713 -3.35 -19.07 -14.03
C ASP A 713 -3.73 -18.62 -12.60
N LEU A 714 -4.86 -17.92 -12.44
CA LEU A 714 -5.55 -17.78 -11.15
C LEU A 714 -6.75 -18.73 -11.14
N ARG A 715 -6.88 -19.54 -10.09
CA ARG A 715 -7.92 -20.58 -10.01
C ARG A 715 -8.64 -20.56 -8.67
N PRO A 716 -9.96 -20.84 -8.64
CA PRO A 716 -10.63 -21.18 -7.39
C PRO A 716 -9.88 -22.34 -6.72
N PHE A 717 -9.68 -22.25 -5.42
CA PHE A 717 -9.05 -23.31 -4.66
C PHE A 717 -9.98 -24.53 -4.56
N LYS A 718 -9.37 -25.72 -4.62
CA LYS A 718 -10.00 -27.03 -4.46
C LYS A 718 -9.05 -27.90 -3.65
N ALA A 719 -9.48 -28.37 -2.49
CA ALA A 719 -8.61 -29.17 -1.61
C ALA A 719 -8.23 -30.49 -2.27
N ASP A 720 -9.21 -31.21 -2.84
CA ASP A 720 -9.00 -32.50 -3.51
C ASP A 720 -8.03 -32.37 -4.69
N ASP A 721 -8.29 -31.47 -5.65
CA ASP A 721 -7.41 -31.21 -6.80
C ASP A 721 -5.97 -30.85 -6.37
N PHE A 722 -5.83 -30.06 -5.30
CA PHE A 722 -4.53 -29.63 -4.79
C PHE A 722 -3.76 -30.78 -4.14
N ILE A 723 -4.43 -31.58 -3.30
CA ILE A 723 -3.85 -32.78 -2.68
C ILE A 723 -3.51 -33.83 -3.73
N GLU A 724 -4.39 -34.08 -4.70
CA GLU A 724 -4.13 -35.02 -5.78
C GLU A 724 -2.93 -34.56 -6.62
N ALA A 725 -2.87 -33.29 -7.02
CA ALA A 725 -1.72 -32.76 -7.76
C ALA A 725 -0.42 -32.79 -6.95
N LEU A 726 -0.49 -32.54 -5.64
CA LEU A 726 0.66 -32.56 -4.73
C LEU A 726 1.20 -33.98 -4.51
N PHE A 727 0.33 -34.98 -4.37
CA PHE A 727 0.72 -36.38 -4.13
C PHE A 727 0.75 -37.25 -5.41
N ALA A 728 0.50 -36.67 -6.59
CA ALA A 728 0.54 -37.38 -7.86
C ALA A 728 1.95 -37.92 -8.16
N ARG A 729 2.04 -39.22 -8.42
CA ARG A 729 3.28 -39.88 -8.87
C ARG A 729 3.73 -39.33 -10.23
N GLU A 730 5.02 -39.44 -10.50
CA GLU A 730 5.52 -39.30 -11.88
C GLU A 730 5.16 -40.56 -12.66
N ASP A 731 4.73 -40.34 -13.91
CA ASP A 731 4.52 -41.39 -14.92
C ASP A 731 5.70 -41.35 -15.89
#